data_AF-A0A939X0C9-F1
#
_entry.id   AF-A0A939X0C9-F1
#
_cell.length_a   1.000
_cell.length_b   1.000
_cell.length_c   1.000
_cell.angle_alpha   90.00
_cell.angle_beta   90.00
_cell.angle_gamma   90.00
#
_symmetry.space_group_name_H-M   'P 1'
#
loop_
_entity.id
_entity.type
_entity.pdbx_description
1 polymer ?
#
loop_
_entity_poly.entity_id
_entity_poly.type
_entity_poly.pdbx_seq_one_letter_code
_entity_poly.pdbx_strand_id
1 'polypeptide(L)'
;MKRFIIISLMTAMTLPMLACAGGGTDNYYLFSPFVGNNFKSRVEKICNDNWKAYLGSTEEYFWFNADEVIKAAQQKGDALMVSYIQNLQKYLDCVDIEQRKQYEWDYPTKEDLDGQKRTLQVVRTYALGKTKTKLRSQHALLYMRCNMILGQHQENITYWEQTASEFIETVYKDMMKNIYAGALYKTGREAEAAELFAEMDDEESLMTQFYKKRSYLAISQFYKQNPTSKALPWLLKDFVNNAQEAADAVEGGGGSIGKQFIRDINQQESWQMQQFCEMVVREGKTDCPVMWKSAKAWLEFLAGNKKEAANDILEAVKLDGTARMKDNAHVLMLYITAAQAKPSEALDDYIADELVWLREKQKESVNDDFFDDVEVRLTNKVLVPHYRSNPIRLTAICRALKSGGSGFDLDTLNVGSTEKYLFYTNTPGNNKLDKYLKANLHENDTVLSELIGTKYMRLCQWDKAIQWLKDIPISFYNNHYGSEYRYYSIVRHYDVEPWMKRQWVNTNELWEKDLKWWKHIKLDFCKEMQMMEGSLNLLKGKAYDQRCYNLAVYYAQASIHGDCWWLLHSAKGIYDNVSVNEVDFDKKALEMLQKVATSSDPALKRKALFAMGYRELYGVVFYGEINKNLWTDKVWDSDKADYVNKYNPSAPQYRAYQALYELTGDQPEEDYIRKCDEYDQFRKYYRQHR
;
A
#
# COMPACT_ATOMS: atom_id res chain seq x y z
N MET A 1 -9.21 22.30 15.71
CA MET A 1 -8.06 21.93 14.86
C MET A 1 -7.12 21.06 15.68
N LYS A 2 -6.69 19.95 15.09
CA LYS A 2 -5.97 18.87 15.75
C LYS A 2 -4.47 19.21 15.77
N ARG A 3 -3.80 19.19 16.93
CA ARG A 3 -2.45 19.77 17.11
C ARG A 3 -1.41 18.72 17.47
N PHE A 4 -0.24 18.72 16.83
CA PHE A 4 0.86 17.80 17.15
C PHE A 4 1.62 18.24 18.41
N ILE A 5 1.88 17.31 19.33
CA ILE A 5 2.56 17.57 20.63
C ILE A 5 4.08 17.75 20.48
N ILE A 6 4.64 17.22 19.40
CA ILE A 6 6.08 17.17 19.15
C ILE A 6 6.36 17.94 17.86
N ILE A 7 6.84 19.16 18.05
CA ILE A 7 7.54 19.89 17.01
C ILE A 7 9.00 19.55 17.23
N SER A 8 9.49 18.53 16.51
CA SER A 8 10.93 18.42 16.23
C SER A 8 11.36 19.71 15.52
N LEU A 9 12.64 20.07 15.64
CA LEU A 9 13.29 21.26 15.06
C LEU A 9 12.88 21.60 13.61
N MET A 10 12.39 20.61 12.87
CA MET A 10 12.15 20.63 11.42
C MET A 10 10.68 20.78 10.99
N THR A 11 9.68 20.55 11.85
CA THR A 11 8.30 20.98 11.50
C THR A 11 8.17 22.50 11.35
N ALA A 12 9.16 23.28 11.83
CA ALA A 12 9.24 24.72 11.66
C ALA A 12 10.31 25.18 10.63
N MET A 13 11.10 24.27 10.05
CA MET A 13 12.09 24.60 9.01
C MET A 13 12.25 23.46 8.00
N THR A 14 11.68 23.68 6.81
CA THR A 14 12.10 23.11 5.50
C THR A 14 12.08 21.59 5.30
N LEU A 15 11.05 21.11 4.62
CA LEU A 15 11.14 20.42 3.32
C LEU A 15 9.87 20.79 2.52
N PRO A 16 9.91 20.96 1.18
CA PRO A 16 8.67 20.95 0.41
C PRO A 16 8.05 19.55 0.56
N MET A 17 6.98 19.43 1.32
CA MET A 17 6.21 18.18 1.41
C MET A 17 4.91 18.32 0.63
N LEU A 18 4.76 17.39 -0.30
CA LEU A 18 3.82 17.36 -1.40
C LEU A 18 2.81 16.25 -1.15
N ALA A 19 1.55 16.53 -1.47
CA ALA A 19 0.45 15.60 -1.38
C ALA A 19 0.50 14.57 -2.52
N CYS A 20 1.14 13.43 -2.33
CA CYS A 20 0.95 12.24 -3.16
C CYS A 20 1.17 10.98 -2.32
N ALA A 21 0.08 10.32 -1.94
CA ALA A 21 0.11 8.93 -1.48
C ALA A 21 0.32 8.04 -2.72
N GLY A 22 1.56 7.61 -2.94
CA GLY A 22 1.88 6.55 -3.89
C GLY A 22 1.92 5.20 -3.17
N GLY A 23 1.41 4.15 -3.82
CA GLY A 23 1.65 2.78 -3.38
C GLY A 23 3.16 2.50 -3.32
N GLY A 24 3.59 1.72 -2.31
CA GLY A 24 4.99 1.36 -2.13
C GLY A 24 5.56 0.65 -3.36
N THR A 25 6.84 0.88 -3.66
CA THR A 25 7.57 0.08 -4.63
C THR A 25 8.09 -1.18 -3.93
N ASP A 26 7.99 -2.35 -4.57
CA ASP A 26 8.56 -3.63 -4.09
C ASP A 26 10.12 -3.64 -4.05
N ASN A 27 10.75 -2.48 -4.31
CA ASN A 27 12.19 -2.30 -4.45
C ASN A 27 12.80 -1.76 -3.15
N TYR A 28 12.69 -2.51 -2.06
CA TYR A 28 13.22 -2.10 -0.75
C TYR A 28 14.76 -2.01 -0.71
N TYR A 29 15.32 -1.24 0.21
CA TYR A 29 16.77 -1.08 0.34
C TYR A 29 17.41 -2.25 1.08
N LEU A 30 18.45 -2.86 0.49
CA LEU A 30 19.16 -3.98 1.12
C LEU A 30 20.32 -3.53 2.01
N PHE A 31 20.71 -2.25 1.95
CA PHE A 31 21.79 -1.71 2.77
C PHE A 31 21.22 -0.93 3.97
N SER A 32 21.15 -1.62 5.12
CA SER A 32 20.60 -1.12 6.38
C SER A 32 21.54 -1.50 7.54
N PRO A 33 22.66 -0.78 7.72
CA PRO A 33 23.71 -1.18 8.66
C PRO A 33 23.37 -0.90 10.14
N PHE A 34 22.24 -0.27 10.44
CA PHE A 34 21.75 -0.01 11.79
C PHE A 34 20.22 -0.12 11.84
N VAL A 35 19.68 -0.39 13.03
CA VAL A 35 18.23 -0.43 13.26
C VAL A 35 17.71 1.00 13.23
N GLY A 36 16.74 1.28 12.37
CA GLY A 36 16.07 2.57 12.34
C GLY A 36 15.16 2.71 13.55
N ASN A 37 15.57 3.53 14.52
CA ASN A 37 14.77 3.94 15.67
C ASN A 37 14.63 5.46 15.65
N ASN A 38 14.02 5.96 14.56
CA ASN A 38 13.90 7.38 14.27
C ASN A 38 13.45 8.15 15.52
N PHE A 39 14.27 9.14 15.89
CA PHE A 39 14.06 10.01 17.05
C PHE A 39 12.62 10.47 17.19
N LYS A 40 12.01 10.93 16.09
CA LYS A 40 10.64 11.47 16.08
C LYS A 40 9.63 10.40 16.49
N SER A 41 9.62 9.25 15.83
CA SER A 41 8.68 8.16 16.10
C SER A 41 8.81 7.64 17.53
N ARG A 42 10.05 7.52 18.04
CA ARG A 42 10.31 7.12 19.44
C ARG A 42 9.72 8.11 20.43
N VAL A 43 10.00 9.40 20.23
CA VAL A 43 9.53 10.47 21.12
C VAL A 43 8.01 10.59 21.08
N GLU A 44 7.39 10.44 19.89
CA GLU A 44 5.93 10.43 19.70
C GLU A 44 5.26 9.31 20.47
N LYS A 45 5.75 8.07 20.32
CA LYS A 45 5.22 6.90 21.03
C LYS A 45 5.26 7.10 22.55
N ILE A 46 6.43 7.46 23.10
CA ILE A 46 6.59 7.62 24.55
C ILE A 46 5.74 8.79 25.09
N CYS A 47 5.64 9.90 24.35
CA CYS A 47 4.79 11.01 24.77
C CYS A 47 3.30 10.61 24.75
N ASN A 48 2.84 9.89 23.73
CA ASN A 48 1.47 9.37 23.65
C ASN A 48 1.17 8.45 24.84
N ASP A 49 2.07 7.52 25.17
CA ASP A 49 1.92 6.61 26.31
C ASP A 49 1.86 7.36 27.65
N ASN A 50 2.68 8.41 27.82
CA ASN A 50 2.62 9.27 29.00
C ASN A 50 1.28 10.00 29.13
N TRP A 51 0.70 10.47 28.01
CA TRP A 51 -0.62 11.10 28.03
C TRP A 51 -1.75 10.10 28.28
N LYS A 52 -1.72 8.91 27.65
CA LYS A 52 -2.63 7.80 27.94
C LYS A 52 -2.64 7.47 29.44
N ALA A 53 -1.46 7.33 30.03
CA ALA A 53 -1.30 7.07 31.46
C ALA A 53 -1.84 8.22 32.32
N TYR A 54 -1.57 9.48 31.94
CA TYR A 54 -2.08 10.63 32.66
C TYR A 54 -3.61 10.79 32.54
N LEU A 55 -4.22 10.44 31.41
CA LEU A 55 -5.66 10.56 31.19
C LEU A 55 -6.44 9.33 31.69
N GLY A 56 -5.78 8.18 31.88
CA GLY A 56 -6.44 6.92 32.19
C GLY A 56 -7.21 6.36 30.98
N SER A 57 -6.70 6.61 29.77
CA SER A 57 -7.34 6.26 28.50
C SER A 57 -6.49 5.25 27.71
N THR A 58 -7.13 4.39 26.95
CA THR A 58 -6.50 3.47 25.99
C THR A 58 -6.50 4.02 24.57
N GLU A 59 -7.16 5.16 24.34
CA GLU A 59 -7.25 5.79 23.02
C GLU A 59 -5.91 6.37 22.58
N GLU A 60 -5.64 6.30 21.28
CA GLU A 60 -4.44 6.89 20.70
C GLU A 60 -4.63 8.40 20.55
N TYR A 61 -3.80 9.17 21.25
CA TYR A 61 -3.80 10.62 21.15
C TYR A 61 -2.83 11.06 20.06
N PHE A 62 -3.23 10.84 18.80
CA PHE A 62 -2.55 11.45 17.65
C PHE A 62 -2.59 12.99 17.70
N TRP A 63 -3.46 13.57 18.53
CA TRP A 63 -3.74 15.00 18.59
C TRP A 63 -3.82 15.49 20.04
N PHE A 64 -3.13 16.58 20.34
CA PHE A 64 -3.21 17.26 21.64
C PHE A 64 -4.57 17.92 21.83
N ASN A 65 -5.24 17.63 22.95
CA ASN A 65 -6.44 18.33 23.38
C ASN A 65 -6.20 18.96 24.77
N ALA A 66 -5.84 20.25 24.78
CA ALA A 66 -5.56 20.96 26.03
C ALA A 66 -6.75 20.96 26.99
N ASP A 67 -7.98 21.07 26.49
CA ASP A 67 -9.19 21.15 27.31
C ASP A 67 -9.44 19.84 28.06
N GLU A 68 -9.25 18.71 27.39
CA GLU A 68 -9.36 17.38 28.00
C GLU A 68 -8.32 17.18 29.09
N VAL A 69 -7.06 17.53 28.83
CA VAL A 69 -5.97 17.41 29.81
C VAL A 69 -6.17 18.37 30.99
N ILE A 70 -6.62 19.61 30.74
CA ILE A 70 -6.93 20.57 31.80
C ILE A 70 -8.07 20.05 32.67
N LYS A 71 -9.14 19.53 32.07
CA LYS A 71 -10.27 18.96 32.81
C LYS A 71 -9.82 17.79 33.69
N ALA A 72 -9.03 16.86 33.13
CA ALA A 72 -8.46 15.74 33.89
C ALA A 72 -7.54 16.22 35.01
N ALA A 73 -6.70 17.23 34.77
CA ALA A 73 -5.82 17.82 35.78
C ALA A 73 -6.60 18.50 36.91
N GLN A 74 -7.68 19.22 36.60
CA GLN A 74 -8.57 19.84 37.59
C GLN A 74 -9.24 18.78 38.46
N GLN A 75 -9.75 17.70 37.86
CA GLN A 75 -10.34 16.57 38.59
C GLN A 75 -9.34 15.90 39.53
N LYS A 76 -8.06 15.84 39.14
CA LYS A 76 -6.95 15.32 39.94
C LYS A 76 -6.38 16.31 40.96
N GLY A 77 -6.85 17.55 41.00
CA GLY A 77 -6.29 18.62 41.83
C GLY A 77 -4.86 19.03 41.45
N ASP A 78 -4.40 18.73 40.23
CA ASP A 78 -3.05 19.03 39.76
C ASP A 78 -2.95 20.45 39.17
N ALA A 79 -2.93 21.45 40.04
CA ALA A 79 -2.85 22.87 39.65
C ALA A 79 -1.60 23.20 38.82
N LEU A 80 -0.49 22.49 39.06
CA LEU A 80 0.75 22.71 38.29
C LEU A 80 0.62 22.15 36.87
N MET A 81 -0.07 21.02 36.69
CA MET A 81 -0.36 20.51 35.35
C MET A 81 -1.31 21.45 34.62
N VAL A 82 -2.34 21.98 35.27
CA VAL A 82 -3.24 22.99 34.67
C VAL A 82 -2.44 24.18 34.15
N SER A 83 -1.58 24.77 34.98
CA SER A 83 -0.78 25.93 34.56
C SER A 83 0.25 25.58 33.48
N TYR A 84 0.83 24.38 33.52
CA TYR A 84 1.73 23.89 32.47
C TYR A 84 1.00 23.78 31.13
N ILE A 85 -0.14 23.09 31.08
CA ILE A 85 -0.90 22.86 29.85
C ILE A 85 -1.39 24.17 29.23
N GLN A 86 -1.84 25.14 30.06
CA GLN A 86 -2.21 26.47 29.57
C GLN A 86 -1.04 27.18 28.87
N ASN A 87 0.18 27.04 29.38
CA ASN A 87 1.37 27.65 28.76
C ASN A 87 1.90 26.84 27.57
N LEU A 88 1.77 25.52 27.61
CA LEU A 88 2.04 24.66 26.46
C LEU A 88 1.10 24.99 25.30
N GLN A 89 -0.19 25.18 25.58
CA GLN A 89 -1.20 25.57 24.60
C GLN A 89 -0.83 26.92 23.94
N LYS A 90 -0.48 27.95 24.73
CA LYS A 90 0.01 29.24 24.21
C LYS A 90 1.24 29.09 23.31
N TYR A 91 2.16 28.21 23.67
CA TYR A 91 3.32 27.90 22.83
C TYR A 91 2.89 27.22 21.51
N LEU A 92 1.99 26.24 21.56
CA LEU A 92 1.48 25.57 20.36
C LEU A 92 0.73 26.55 19.45
N ASP A 93 -0.06 27.48 19.99
CA ASP A 93 -0.66 28.58 19.22
C ASP A 93 0.40 29.43 18.49
N CYS A 94 1.56 29.65 19.11
CA CYS A 94 2.68 30.33 18.46
C CYS A 94 3.33 29.49 17.36
N VAL A 95 3.31 28.17 17.48
CA VAL A 95 3.87 27.27 16.45
C VAL A 95 2.95 27.18 15.24
N ASP A 96 1.63 27.23 15.44
CA ASP A 96 0.66 27.27 14.34
C ASP A 96 0.95 28.46 13.40
N ILE A 97 1.41 29.60 13.93
CA ILE A 97 1.86 30.75 13.13
C ILE A 97 3.09 30.39 12.26
N GLU A 98 4.06 29.63 12.77
CA GLU A 98 5.21 29.18 11.98
C GLU A 98 4.80 28.17 10.90
N GLN A 99 3.83 27.30 11.18
CA GLN A 99 3.30 26.35 10.20
C GLN A 99 2.56 27.07 9.06
N ARG A 100 1.75 28.10 9.37
CA ARG A 100 1.07 28.90 8.32
C ARG A 100 2.04 29.54 7.33
N LYS A 101 3.23 29.99 7.78
CA LYS A 101 4.29 30.51 6.88
C LYS A 101 4.74 29.49 5.82
N GLN A 102 4.53 28.20 6.06
CA GLN A 102 5.00 27.12 5.20
C GLN A 102 3.90 26.50 4.35
N TYR A 103 2.68 26.39 4.88
CA TYR A 103 1.61 25.58 4.28
C TYR A 103 0.45 26.40 3.71
N GLU A 104 0.36 27.69 4.03
CA GLU A 104 -0.76 28.55 3.63
C GLU A 104 -0.28 29.71 2.76
N TRP A 105 -1.13 30.13 1.82
CA TRP A 105 -0.90 31.32 1.01
C TRP A 105 -1.21 32.63 1.78
N ASP A 106 -1.88 32.51 2.93
CA ASP A 106 -2.19 33.62 3.84
C ASP A 106 -1.09 33.76 4.90
N TYR A 107 -0.06 34.52 4.55
CA TYR A 107 1.10 34.73 5.43
C TYR A 107 0.72 35.53 6.68
N PRO A 108 1.30 35.22 7.86
CA PRO A 108 1.02 35.95 9.09
C PRO A 108 1.37 37.43 8.98
N THR A 109 0.53 38.28 9.55
CA THR A 109 0.72 39.73 9.56
C THR A 109 1.86 40.14 10.48
N LYS A 110 2.34 41.38 10.35
CA LYS A 110 3.33 41.94 11.29
C LYS A 110 2.82 41.93 12.74
N GLU A 111 1.53 42.19 12.94
CA GLU A 111 0.90 42.16 14.24
C GLU A 111 0.89 40.74 14.84
N ASP A 112 0.62 39.72 14.01
CA ASP A 112 0.71 38.31 14.42
C ASP A 112 2.13 37.95 14.88
N LEU A 113 3.15 38.38 14.13
CA LEU A 113 4.56 38.11 14.48
C LEU A 113 4.99 38.84 15.75
N ASP A 114 4.56 40.08 15.96
CA ASP A 114 4.85 40.83 17.18
C ASP A 114 4.09 40.23 18.38
N GLY A 115 2.84 39.79 18.18
CA GLY A 115 2.03 39.06 19.16
C GLY A 115 2.65 37.71 19.56
N GLN A 116 3.15 36.97 18.58
CA GLN A 116 3.87 35.71 18.76
C GLN A 116 5.11 35.91 19.62
N LYS A 117 5.97 36.90 19.29
CA LYS A 117 7.17 37.23 20.07
C LYS A 117 6.84 37.58 21.52
N ARG A 118 5.83 38.42 21.76
CA ARG A 118 5.37 38.77 23.12
C ARG A 118 4.92 37.53 23.89
N THR A 119 4.09 36.69 23.27
CA THR A 119 3.58 35.46 23.89
C THR A 119 4.70 34.49 24.24
N LEU A 120 5.65 34.27 23.33
CA LEU A 120 6.81 33.41 23.55
C LEU A 120 7.68 33.92 24.71
N GLN A 121 7.92 35.23 24.84
CA GLN A 121 8.69 35.78 25.97
C GLN A 121 7.99 35.56 27.32
N VAL A 122 6.67 35.69 27.36
CA VAL A 122 5.87 35.42 28.57
C VAL A 122 5.96 33.94 28.96
N VAL A 123 5.73 33.03 28.00
CA VAL A 123 5.79 31.58 28.24
C VAL A 123 7.21 31.15 28.63
N ARG A 124 8.25 31.69 27.97
CA ARG A 124 9.66 31.46 28.29
C ARG A 124 9.98 31.81 29.74
N THR A 125 9.57 33.01 30.18
CA THR A 125 9.83 33.49 31.55
C THR A 125 9.11 32.61 32.58
N TYR A 126 7.85 32.26 32.31
CA TYR A 126 7.09 31.33 33.14
C TYR A 126 7.80 29.97 33.25
N ALA A 127 8.19 29.38 32.11
CA ALA A 127 8.79 28.06 32.03
C ALA A 127 10.11 28.01 32.81
N LEU A 128 10.99 29.00 32.62
CA LEU A 128 12.26 29.11 33.34
C LEU A 128 12.04 29.16 34.87
N GLY A 129 11.07 29.94 35.34
CA GLY A 129 10.73 30.06 36.76
C GLY A 129 10.15 28.78 37.39
N LYS A 130 9.79 27.78 36.59
CA LYS A 130 9.20 26.50 37.05
C LYS A 130 10.11 25.29 36.88
N THR A 131 11.38 25.51 36.50
CA THR A 131 12.40 24.46 36.35
C THR A 131 12.81 23.78 37.67
N LYS A 132 12.33 24.28 38.83
CA LYS A 132 12.54 23.67 40.16
C LYS A 132 11.30 22.95 40.72
N THR A 133 10.33 22.59 39.85
CA THR A 133 9.07 21.94 40.26
C THR A 133 9.05 20.45 39.93
N LYS A 134 7.99 19.72 40.33
CA LYS A 134 7.78 18.31 39.94
C LYS A 134 7.69 18.08 38.43
N LEU A 135 7.33 19.12 37.66
CA LEU A 135 7.30 19.10 36.19
C LEU A 135 8.54 19.78 35.59
N ARG A 136 9.70 19.69 36.25
CA ARG A 136 10.91 20.41 35.84
C ARG A 136 11.35 20.12 34.40
N SER A 137 11.32 18.86 33.96
CA SER A 137 11.77 18.47 32.63
C SER A 137 10.85 19.01 31.53
N GLN A 138 9.54 19.01 31.79
CA GLN A 138 8.53 19.58 30.90
C GLN A 138 8.68 21.09 30.77
N HIS A 139 8.92 21.79 31.89
CA HIS A 139 9.13 23.24 31.88
C HIS A 139 10.48 23.62 31.26
N ALA A 140 11.55 22.86 31.52
CA ALA A 140 12.86 23.06 30.90
C ALA A 140 12.78 22.89 29.37
N LEU A 141 12.08 21.85 28.89
CA LEU A 141 11.83 21.66 27.47
C LEU A 141 11.01 22.83 26.88
N LEU A 142 9.96 23.28 27.55
CA LEU A 142 9.16 24.41 27.09
C LEU A 142 10.00 25.69 27.00
N TYR A 143 10.87 25.93 27.98
CA TYR A 143 11.84 27.04 27.95
C TYR A 143 12.76 26.96 26.72
N MET A 144 13.38 25.80 26.48
CA MET A 144 14.28 25.61 25.33
C MET A 144 13.55 25.72 23.98
N ARG A 145 12.30 25.26 23.91
CA ARG A 145 11.42 25.40 22.74
C ARG A 145 11.09 26.87 22.45
N CYS A 146 10.82 27.68 23.47
CA CYS A 146 10.62 29.12 23.28
C CYS A 146 11.88 29.81 22.77
N ASN A 147 13.05 29.51 23.36
CA ASN A 147 14.34 30.04 22.88
C ASN A 147 14.58 29.70 21.40
N MET A 148 14.27 28.47 21.01
CA MET A 148 14.44 27.99 19.64
C MET A 148 13.64 28.82 18.62
N ILE A 149 12.35 29.06 18.88
CA ILE A 149 11.50 29.88 17.97
C ILE A 149 11.94 31.35 17.98
N LEU A 150 12.41 31.86 19.13
CA LEU A 150 12.93 33.21 19.26
C LEU A 150 14.32 33.42 18.62
N GLY A 151 14.96 32.38 18.08
CA GLY A 151 16.32 32.44 17.53
C GLY A 151 17.42 32.58 18.60
N GLN A 152 17.09 32.29 19.87
CA GLN A 152 17.97 32.38 21.04
C GLN A 152 18.79 31.10 21.19
N HIS A 153 19.61 30.80 20.18
CA HIS A 153 20.39 29.56 20.12
C HIS A 153 21.49 29.50 21.18
N GLN A 154 22.16 30.63 21.45
CA GLN A 154 23.22 30.68 22.46
C GLN A 154 22.67 30.41 23.88
N GLU A 155 21.47 30.90 24.17
CA GLU A 155 20.78 30.65 25.44
C GLU A 155 20.45 29.16 25.62
N ASN A 156 20.08 28.46 24.54
CA ASN A 156 19.87 27.00 24.58
C ASN A 156 21.17 26.24 24.81
N ILE A 157 22.27 26.67 24.19
CA ILE A 157 23.60 26.07 24.41
C ILE A 157 24.01 26.21 25.87
N THR A 158 23.99 27.45 26.39
CA THR A 158 24.34 27.73 27.78
C THR A 158 23.46 26.97 28.77
N TYR A 159 22.14 26.95 28.55
CA TYR A 159 21.20 26.27 29.44
C TYR A 159 21.37 24.75 29.42
N TRP A 160 21.66 24.16 28.26
CA TRP A 160 21.96 22.73 28.18
C TRP A 160 23.24 22.40 28.94
N GLU A 161 24.34 23.07 28.62
CA GLU A 161 25.67 22.78 29.16
C GLU A 161 25.73 22.98 30.69
N GLN A 162 25.00 23.96 31.23
CA GLN A 162 25.02 24.29 32.65
C GLN A 162 23.89 23.65 33.48
N THR A 163 22.85 23.09 32.85
CA THR A 163 21.65 22.68 33.60
C THR A 163 20.96 21.45 33.01
N ALA A 164 20.49 21.49 31.77
CA ALA A 164 19.64 20.41 31.24
C ALA A 164 20.42 19.09 30.99
N SER A 165 21.73 19.16 30.79
CA SER A 165 22.62 18.00 30.64
C SER A 165 22.67 17.13 31.91
N GLU A 166 22.44 17.70 33.08
CA GLU A 166 22.46 17.02 34.39
C GLU A 166 21.11 16.38 34.75
N PHE A 167 20.06 16.58 33.93
CA PHE A 167 18.76 16.01 34.22
C PHE A 167 18.80 14.48 34.09
N ILE A 168 17.89 13.80 34.77
CA ILE A 168 17.72 12.34 34.61
C ILE A 168 17.31 12.01 33.17
N GLU A 169 17.77 10.86 32.67
CA GLU A 169 17.44 10.38 31.32
C GLU A 169 15.93 10.14 31.20
N THR A 170 15.29 10.92 30.32
CA THR A 170 13.85 10.90 30.05
C THR A 170 13.63 11.35 28.61
N VAL A 171 12.47 11.03 28.02
CA VAL A 171 12.08 11.53 26.69
C VAL A 171 12.15 13.06 26.58
N TYR A 172 11.94 13.78 27.68
CA TYR A 172 12.07 15.23 27.73
C TYR A 172 13.53 15.69 27.62
N LYS A 173 14.48 14.96 28.22
CA LYS A 173 15.90 15.22 28.07
C LYS A 173 16.37 14.94 26.65
N ASP A 174 15.88 13.88 26.02
CA ASP A 174 16.13 13.57 24.61
C ASP A 174 15.67 14.72 23.70
N MET A 175 14.44 15.22 23.91
CA MET A 175 13.93 16.40 23.20
C MET A 175 14.77 17.66 23.44
N MET A 176 15.26 17.89 24.66
CA MET A 176 16.15 19.01 24.95
C MET A 176 17.52 18.84 24.29
N LYS A 177 18.08 17.62 24.26
CA LYS A 177 19.34 17.29 23.59
C LYS A 177 19.25 17.55 22.09
N ASN A 178 18.09 17.25 21.49
CA ASN A 178 17.82 17.56 20.10
C ASN A 178 17.81 19.08 19.83
N ILE A 179 17.14 19.86 20.69
CA ILE A 179 17.15 21.32 20.59
C ILE A 179 18.57 21.88 20.76
N TYR A 180 19.36 21.31 21.67
CA TYR A 180 20.76 21.66 21.86
C TYR A 180 21.59 21.39 20.60
N ALA A 181 21.47 20.19 20.00
CA ALA A 181 22.15 19.85 18.75
C ALA A 181 21.78 20.81 17.61
N GLY A 182 20.51 21.19 17.49
CA GLY A 182 20.09 22.21 16.52
C GLY A 182 20.67 23.60 16.81
N ALA A 183 20.80 23.99 18.08
CA ALA A 183 21.44 25.25 18.45
C ALA A 183 22.94 25.26 18.11
N LEU A 184 23.65 24.14 18.32
CA LEU A 184 25.05 23.96 17.87
C LEU A 184 25.17 24.12 16.35
N TYR A 185 24.29 23.47 15.59
CA TYR A 185 24.26 23.60 14.14
C TYR A 185 24.07 25.05 13.69
N LYS A 186 23.08 25.75 14.25
CA LYS A 186 22.77 27.15 13.91
C LYS A 186 23.86 28.15 14.31
N THR A 187 24.77 27.78 15.20
CA THR A 187 25.89 28.61 15.66
C THR A 187 27.23 28.20 15.03
N GLY A 188 27.23 27.28 14.06
CA GLY A 188 28.42 26.86 13.30
C GLY A 188 29.22 25.71 13.91
N ARG A 189 28.77 25.13 15.04
CA ARG A 189 29.35 23.91 15.64
C ARG A 189 28.82 22.64 14.95
N GLU A 190 28.95 22.59 13.63
CA GLU A 190 28.33 21.57 12.77
C GLU A 190 28.77 20.14 13.11
N ALA A 191 30.07 19.91 13.35
CA ALA A 191 30.59 18.57 13.62
C ALA A 191 30.00 17.96 14.91
N GLU A 192 29.90 18.75 15.97
CA GLU A 192 29.31 18.32 17.24
C GLU A 192 27.81 18.07 17.11
N ALA A 193 27.10 18.90 16.34
CA ALA A 193 25.69 18.69 16.05
C ALA A 193 25.45 17.37 15.32
N ALA A 194 26.28 17.04 14.32
CA ALA A 194 26.17 15.80 13.55
C ALA A 194 26.32 14.55 14.44
N GLU A 195 27.28 14.56 15.37
CA GLU A 195 27.48 13.45 16.33
C GLU A 195 26.23 13.23 17.19
N LEU A 196 25.61 14.31 17.67
CA LEU A 196 24.43 14.24 18.51
C LEU A 196 23.19 13.79 17.72
N PHE A 197 22.98 14.30 16.51
CA PHE A 197 21.88 13.86 15.65
C PHE A 197 22.00 12.37 15.30
N ALA A 198 23.20 11.91 14.96
CA ALA A 198 23.46 10.50 14.70
C ALA A 198 23.26 9.63 15.94
N GLU A 199 23.73 10.08 17.12
CA GLU A 199 23.51 9.35 18.37
C GLU A 199 22.03 9.21 18.73
N MET A 200 21.21 10.21 18.40
CA MET A 200 19.78 10.19 18.67
C MET A 200 18.96 9.44 17.60
N ASP A 201 19.60 9.07 16.49
CA ASP A 201 18.97 8.55 15.27
C ASP A 201 17.95 9.53 14.66
N ASP A 202 18.34 10.80 14.57
CA ASP A 202 17.55 11.87 13.96
C ASP A 202 17.91 12.03 12.48
N GLU A 203 17.36 11.15 11.64
CA GLU A 203 17.58 11.16 10.19
C GLU A 203 17.11 12.47 9.54
N GLU A 204 16.05 13.13 10.04
CA GLU A 204 15.56 14.40 9.48
C GLU A 204 16.61 15.52 9.64
N SER A 205 17.22 15.61 10.83
CA SER A 205 18.27 16.60 11.10
C SER A 205 19.56 16.29 10.35
N LEU A 206 19.95 15.02 10.25
CA LEU A 206 21.10 14.59 9.43
C LEU A 206 20.87 14.93 7.95
N MET A 207 19.68 14.63 7.41
CA MET A 207 19.29 15.01 6.04
C MET A 207 19.45 16.51 5.82
N THR A 208 19.00 17.32 6.77
CA THR A 208 19.07 18.78 6.68
C THR A 208 20.51 19.28 6.64
N GLN A 209 21.34 18.82 7.58
CA GLN A 209 22.73 19.24 7.68
C GLN A 209 23.55 18.80 6.47
N PHE A 210 23.33 17.58 5.99
CA PHE A 210 24.12 16.98 4.93
C PHE A 210 23.47 17.07 3.55
N TYR A 211 22.31 17.71 3.37
CA TYR A 211 21.55 17.71 2.11
C TYR A 211 22.42 17.93 0.86
N LYS A 212 23.34 18.91 0.92
CA LYS A 212 24.29 19.27 -0.16
C LYS A 212 25.69 18.64 -0.02
N LYS A 213 25.93 17.81 1.00
CA LYS A 213 27.21 17.20 1.38
C LYS A 213 27.15 15.65 1.36
N ARG A 214 26.36 15.08 0.46
CA ARG A 214 26.13 13.62 0.29
C ARG A 214 26.90 12.98 -0.88
N SER A 215 27.78 13.72 -1.54
CA SER A 215 28.64 13.17 -2.60
C SER A 215 29.75 12.30 -2.04
N TYR A 216 30.32 11.42 -2.86
CA TYR A 216 31.56 10.72 -2.53
C TYR A 216 32.64 11.70 -2.04
N LEU A 217 32.84 12.81 -2.75
CA LEU A 217 33.85 13.80 -2.37
C LEU A 217 33.60 14.36 -0.97
N ALA A 218 32.36 14.76 -0.68
CA ALA A 218 32.00 15.31 0.63
C ALA A 218 32.14 14.28 1.76
N ILE A 219 31.68 13.05 1.53
CA ILE A 219 31.79 11.95 2.50
C ILE A 219 33.27 11.63 2.76
N SER A 220 34.10 11.56 1.72
CA SER A 220 35.54 11.28 1.87
C SER A 220 36.28 12.38 2.63
N GLN A 221 35.88 13.65 2.45
CA GLN A 221 36.42 14.79 3.19
C GLN A 221 35.99 14.75 4.66
N PHE A 222 34.73 14.44 4.92
CA PHE A 222 34.20 14.31 6.28
C PHE A 222 34.90 13.18 7.04
N TYR A 223 35.05 12.02 6.41
CA TYR A 223 35.80 10.89 6.96
C TYR A 223 37.25 11.26 7.31
N LYS A 224 37.95 12.00 6.45
CA LYS A 224 39.33 12.43 6.71
C LYS A 224 39.47 13.31 7.95
N GLN A 225 38.43 14.05 8.31
CA GLN A 225 38.40 14.88 9.51
C GLN A 225 38.15 14.05 10.77
N ASN A 226 37.23 13.07 10.69
CA ASN A 226 36.91 12.18 11.80
C ASN A 226 36.50 10.78 11.29
N PRO A 227 37.45 9.82 11.21
CA PRO A 227 37.20 8.45 10.72
C PRO A 227 36.19 7.64 11.55
N THR A 228 35.95 8.03 12.80
CA THR A 228 35.09 7.34 13.76
C THR A 228 33.81 8.14 14.06
N SER A 229 33.46 9.12 13.21
CA SER A 229 32.24 9.91 13.36
C SER A 229 30.98 9.03 13.34
N LYS A 230 30.05 9.28 14.28
CA LYS A 230 28.74 8.59 14.34
C LYS A 230 27.84 8.91 13.13
N ALA A 231 28.10 9.99 12.41
CA ALA A 231 27.33 10.36 11.22
C ALA A 231 27.73 9.57 9.96
N LEU A 232 28.91 8.93 9.94
CA LEU A 232 29.42 8.19 8.78
C LEU A 232 28.52 7.00 8.35
N PRO A 233 28.03 6.14 9.27
CA PRO A 233 27.09 5.08 8.91
C PRO A 233 25.86 5.58 8.16
N TRP A 234 25.28 6.70 8.60
CA TRP A 234 24.11 7.30 7.96
C TRP A 234 24.45 7.87 6.58
N LEU A 235 25.58 8.58 6.44
CA LEU A 235 26.05 9.11 5.15
C LEU A 235 26.31 8.00 4.13
N LEU A 236 26.93 6.90 4.57
CA LEU A 236 27.20 5.75 3.71
C LEU A 236 25.89 5.05 3.32
N LYS A 237 24.97 4.86 4.27
CA LYS A 237 23.62 4.31 4.01
C LYS A 237 22.89 5.14 2.95
N ASP A 238 22.83 6.47 3.12
CA ASP A 238 22.20 7.37 2.15
C ASP A 238 22.84 7.20 0.76
N PHE A 239 24.17 7.27 0.65
CA PHE A 239 24.86 7.13 -0.63
C PHE A 239 24.53 5.80 -1.32
N VAL A 240 24.65 4.69 -0.60
CA VAL A 240 24.47 3.33 -1.15
C VAL A 240 23.01 3.09 -1.56
N ASN A 241 22.04 3.56 -0.77
CA ASN A 241 20.63 3.41 -1.10
C ASN A 241 20.21 4.28 -2.30
N ASN A 242 20.79 5.48 -2.44
CA ASN A 242 20.61 6.30 -3.64
C ASN A 242 21.23 5.63 -4.89
N ALA A 243 22.37 4.93 -4.75
CA ALA A 243 22.96 4.16 -5.85
C ALA A 243 22.08 2.95 -6.23
N GLN A 244 21.47 2.26 -5.26
CA GLN A 244 20.51 1.18 -5.53
C GLN A 244 19.28 1.70 -6.27
N GLU A 245 18.74 2.84 -5.83
CA GLU A 245 17.57 3.45 -6.46
C GLU A 245 17.89 3.87 -7.91
N ALA A 246 19.06 4.46 -8.16
CA ALA A 246 19.50 4.82 -9.50
C ALA A 246 19.59 3.58 -10.42
N ALA A 247 20.04 2.44 -9.90
CA ALA A 247 20.05 1.18 -10.64
C ALA A 247 18.62 0.64 -10.90
N ASP A 248 17.76 0.66 -9.88
CA ASP A 248 16.37 0.16 -9.98
C ASP A 248 15.53 1.00 -10.96
N ALA A 249 15.77 2.32 -11.05
CA ALA A 249 15.08 3.22 -11.97
C ALA A 249 15.34 2.91 -13.46
N VAL A 250 16.50 2.33 -13.79
CA VAL A 250 16.87 1.94 -15.15
C VAL A 250 16.13 0.67 -15.61
N GLU A 251 15.64 -0.17 -14.68
CA GLU A 251 14.98 -1.46 -14.98
C GLU A 251 13.48 -1.35 -15.35
N GLY A 252 12.92 -0.14 -15.50
CA GLY A 252 11.60 0.04 -16.11
C GLY A 252 10.38 -0.35 -15.25
N GLY A 253 10.53 -0.36 -13.91
CA GLY A 253 9.38 -0.50 -13.01
C GLY A 253 8.54 0.78 -13.02
N GLY A 254 7.37 0.74 -13.68
CA GLY A 254 6.36 1.79 -13.69
C GLY A 254 5.71 2.06 -12.34
N GLY A 255 6.50 2.42 -11.33
CA GLY A 255 6.04 3.15 -10.16
C GLY A 255 6.09 4.63 -10.48
N SER A 256 4.97 5.17 -10.95
CA SER A 256 4.76 6.61 -11.13
C SER A 256 4.79 7.31 -9.78
N ILE A 257 5.99 7.55 -9.24
CA ILE A 257 6.46 8.65 -8.39
C ILE A 257 7.95 8.35 -8.19
N GLY A 258 8.82 8.95 -8.99
CA GLY A 258 10.23 9.03 -8.62
C GLY A 258 10.28 9.70 -7.25
N LYS A 259 10.76 9.01 -6.21
CA LYS A 259 10.87 9.59 -4.87
C LYS A 259 11.71 10.86 -4.99
N GLN A 260 11.12 12.02 -4.78
CA GLN A 260 11.77 13.32 -5.04
C GLN A 260 12.80 13.69 -3.98
N PHE A 261 13.75 12.81 -3.66
CA PHE A 261 14.99 13.12 -2.93
C PHE A 261 16.17 12.23 -3.37
N ILE A 262 15.97 11.50 -4.47
CA ILE A 262 16.99 10.63 -5.06
C ILE A 262 18.10 11.49 -5.65
N ARG A 263 19.30 11.31 -5.12
CA ARG A 263 20.51 11.77 -5.78
C ARG A 263 20.84 10.75 -6.86
N ASP A 264 20.84 11.19 -8.11
CA ASP A 264 21.36 10.38 -9.20
C ASP A 264 22.86 10.13 -9.00
N ILE A 265 23.22 8.88 -8.67
CA ILE A 265 24.61 8.44 -8.52
C ILE A 265 25.04 7.86 -9.85
N ASN A 266 25.89 8.60 -10.56
CA ASN A 266 26.45 8.09 -11.80
C ASN A 266 27.50 6.98 -11.54
N GLN A 267 27.82 6.21 -12.57
CA GLN A 267 28.75 5.08 -12.50
C GLN A 267 30.15 5.49 -12.00
N GLN A 268 30.64 6.67 -12.39
CA GLN A 268 31.97 7.15 -11.99
C GLN A 268 32.02 7.42 -10.49
N GLU A 269 31.02 8.09 -9.94
CA GLU A 269 30.94 8.39 -8.51
C GLU A 269 30.76 7.11 -7.67
N SER A 270 29.93 6.17 -8.15
CA SER A 270 29.80 4.84 -7.53
C SER A 270 31.15 4.11 -7.47
N TRP A 271 31.88 4.09 -8.58
CA TRP A 271 33.21 3.48 -8.63
C TRP A 271 34.20 4.15 -7.67
N GLN A 272 34.20 5.49 -7.58
CA GLN A 272 35.04 6.21 -6.62
C GLN A 272 34.70 5.83 -5.17
N MET A 273 33.41 5.69 -4.85
CA MET A 273 32.99 5.23 -3.54
C MET A 273 33.44 3.79 -3.25
N GLN A 274 33.40 2.88 -4.24
CA GLN A 274 33.93 1.51 -4.09
C GLN A 274 35.42 1.51 -3.69
N GLN A 275 36.23 2.28 -4.43
CA GLN A 275 37.67 2.41 -4.13
C GLN A 275 37.92 3.04 -2.76
N PHE A 276 37.08 4.00 -2.38
CA PHE A 276 37.15 4.65 -1.08
C PHE A 276 36.81 3.69 0.06
N CYS A 277 35.74 2.91 -0.05
CA CYS A 277 35.37 1.88 0.93
C CYS A 277 36.52 0.88 1.14
N GLU A 278 37.15 0.43 0.06
CA GLU A 278 38.30 -0.48 0.12
C GLU A 278 39.53 0.17 0.79
N MET A 279 39.77 1.46 0.57
CA MET A 279 40.82 2.19 1.28
C MET A 279 40.53 2.29 2.78
N VAL A 280 39.30 2.63 3.17
CA VAL A 280 38.87 2.77 4.57
C VAL A 280 39.07 1.46 5.34
N VAL A 281 38.73 0.32 4.73
CA VAL A 281 38.96 -1.00 5.32
C VAL A 281 40.46 -1.27 5.48
N ARG A 282 41.27 -1.01 4.44
CA ARG A 282 42.72 -1.29 4.46
C ARG A 282 43.50 -0.45 5.44
N GLU A 283 43.12 0.80 5.67
CA GLU A 283 43.84 1.66 6.61
C GLU A 283 43.54 1.37 8.09
N GLY A 284 42.46 0.62 8.38
CA GLY A 284 42.15 0.14 9.72
C GLY A 284 41.77 1.21 10.75
N LYS A 285 41.32 2.40 10.31
CA LYS A 285 40.94 3.50 11.22
C LYS A 285 39.46 3.51 11.61
N THR A 286 38.63 2.72 10.94
CA THR A 286 37.20 2.62 11.24
C THR A 286 36.94 1.50 12.24
N ASP A 287 36.00 1.72 13.16
CA ASP A 287 35.54 0.69 14.10
C ASP A 287 34.55 -0.31 13.47
N CYS A 288 34.11 -0.07 12.23
CA CYS A 288 33.07 -0.85 11.56
C CYS A 288 33.48 -1.28 10.13
N PRO A 289 34.60 -2.00 9.94
CA PRO A 289 35.09 -2.38 8.60
C PRO A 289 34.09 -3.23 7.81
N VAL A 290 33.26 -4.06 8.46
CA VAL A 290 32.20 -4.85 7.79
C VAL A 290 31.22 -3.96 7.01
N MET A 291 30.86 -2.79 7.54
CA MET A 291 29.90 -1.88 6.91
C MET A 291 30.46 -1.33 5.59
N TRP A 292 31.71 -0.86 5.61
CA TRP A 292 32.39 -0.32 4.44
C TRP A 292 32.65 -1.38 3.38
N LYS A 293 33.11 -2.57 3.78
CA LYS A 293 33.32 -3.68 2.84
C LYS A 293 32.00 -4.16 2.22
N SER A 294 30.92 -4.20 3.00
CA SER A 294 29.57 -4.54 2.48
C SER A 294 29.05 -3.50 1.49
N ALA A 295 29.25 -2.20 1.77
CA ALA A 295 28.90 -1.12 0.85
C ALA A 295 29.63 -1.26 -0.48
N LYS A 296 30.95 -1.56 -0.44
CA LYS A 296 31.74 -1.82 -1.65
C LYS A 296 31.14 -2.96 -2.48
N ALA A 297 30.92 -4.12 -1.85
CA ALA A 297 30.38 -5.30 -2.54
C ALA A 297 29.01 -5.02 -3.17
N TRP A 298 28.13 -4.30 -2.48
CA TRP A 298 26.83 -3.95 -3.03
C TRP A 298 26.92 -2.98 -4.21
N LEU A 299 27.76 -1.94 -4.11
CA LEU A 299 28.00 -1.00 -5.21
C LEU A 299 28.61 -1.69 -6.44
N GLU A 300 29.51 -2.66 -6.25
CA GLU A 300 30.06 -3.49 -7.32
C GLU A 300 28.98 -4.34 -7.99
N PHE A 301 28.09 -4.96 -7.19
CA PHE A 301 26.97 -5.73 -7.70
C PHE A 301 26.04 -4.87 -8.56
N LEU A 302 25.67 -3.68 -8.06
CA LEU A 302 24.84 -2.70 -8.77
C LEU A 302 25.50 -2.21 -10.08
N ALA A 303 26.82 -2.12 -10.11
CA ALA A 303 27.58 -1.77 -11.30
C ALA A 303 27.73 -2.94 -12.31
N GLY A 304 27.27 -4.14 -11.96
CA GLY A 304 27.39 -5.35 -12.79
C GLY A 304 28.70 -6.14 -12.58
N ASN A 305 29.57 -5.73 -11.66
CA ASN A 305 30.83 -6.41 -11.31
C ASN A 305 30.55 -7.57 -10.34
N LYS A 306 29.76 -8.54 -10.81
CA LYS A 306 29.13 -9.58 -9.99
C LYS A 306 30.14 -10.50 -9.28
N LYS A 307 31.28 -10.80 -9.94
CA LYS A 307 32.31 -11.69 -9.38
C LYS A 307 33.09 -11.02 -8.26
N GLU A 308 33.46 -9.77 -8.45
CA GLU A 308 34.14 -8.93 -7.46
C GLU A 308 33.23 -8.75 -6.23
N ALA A 309 31.95 -8.42 -6.47
CA ALA A 309 30.95 -8.29 -5.41
C ALA A 309 30.82 -9.56 -4.57
N ALA A 310 30.81 -10.74 -5.21
CA ALA A 310 30.74 -12.02 -4.51
C ALA A 310 31.98 -12.30 -3.65
N ASN A 311 33.18 -11.95 -4.12
CA ASN A 311 34.40 -12.11 -3.33
C ASN A 311 34.41 -11.14 -2.15
N ASP A 312 34.07 -9.88 -2.38
CA ASP A 312 34.14 -8.84 -1.37
C ASP A 312 33.09 -9.03 -0.27
N ILE A 313 31.89 -9.54 -0.59
CA ILE A 313 30.89 -9.81 0.45
C ILE A 313 31.29 -11.01 1.34
N LEU A 314 31.96 -12.03 0.77
CA LEU A 314 32.52 -13.15 1.53
C LEU A 314 33.69 -12.74 2.45
N GLU A 315 34.40 -11.67 2.09
CA GLU A 315 35.36 -11.02 2.99
C GLU A 315 34.63 -10.19 4.05
N ALA A 316 33.63 -9.41 3.66
CA ALA A 316 32.89 -8.51 4.55
C ALA A 316 32.30 -9.22 5.76
N VAL A 317 31.63 -10.37 5.55
CA VAL A 317 30.99 -11.15 6.64
C VAL A 317 31.95 -11.64 7.72
N LYS A 318 33.28 -11.61 7.46
CA LYS A 318 34.33 -12.00 8.43
C LYS A 318 34.90 -10.82 9.21
N LEU A 319 34.57 -9.58 8.84
CA LEU A 319 35.10 -8.36 9.43
C LEU A 319 34.33 -7.96 10.71
N ASP A 320 34.98 -7.14 11.52
CA ASP A 320 34.38 -6.62 12.75
C ASP A 320 33.32 -5.54 12.50
N GLY A 321 32.34 -5.49 13.41
CA GLY A 321 31.26 -4.52 13.43
C GLY A 321 30.11 -4.98 14.32
N THR A 322 29.03 -4.19 14.35
CA THR A 322 27.84 -4.49 15.17
C THR A 322 27.08 -5.71 14.64
N ALA A 323 26.22 -6.30 15.48
CA ALA A 323 25.36 -7.41 15.08
C ALA A 323 24.51 -7.06 13.83
N ARG A 324 23.91 -5.87 13.80
CA ARG A 324 23.12 -5.41 12.65
C ARG A 324 23.96 -5.25 11.37
N MET A 325 25.19 -4.77 11.47
CA MET A 325 26.04 -4.66 10.28
C MET A 325 26.45 -6.03 9.73
N LYS A 326 26.65 -7.03 10.60
CA LYS A 326 26.91 -8.42 10.18
C LYS A 326 25.66 -9.05 9.56
N ASP A 327 24.49 -8.85 10.14
CA ASP A 327 23.22 -9.28 9.56
C ASP A 327 22.98 -8.61 8.19
N ASN A 328 23.31 -7.33 8.04
CA ASN A 328 23.23 -6.63 6.77
C ASN A 328 24.20 -7.19 5.71
N ALA A 329 25.44 -7.51 6.10
CA ALA A 329 26.40 -8.18 5.22
C ALA A 329 25.89 -9.56 4.78
N HIS A 330 25.27 -10.32 5.69
CA HIS A 330 24.64 -11.61 5.38
C HIS A 330 23.49 -11.44 4.38
N VAL A 331 22.59 -10.46 4.59
CA VAL A 331 21.51 -10.15 3.63
C VAL A 331 22.05 -9.86 2.23
N LEU A 332 23.11 -9.06 2.14
CA LEU A 332 23.74 -8.76 0.85
C LEU A 332 24.40 -10.01 0.25
N MET A 333 25.03 -10.87 1.06
CA MET A 333 25.60 -12.14 0.62
C MET A 333 24.51 -13.06 0.05
N LEU A 334 23.38 -13.19 0.75
CA LEU A 334 22.19 -13.92 0.29
C LEU A 334 21.75 -13.41 -1.08
N TYR A 335 21.50 -12.11 -1.21
CA TYR A 335 21.00 -11.53 -2.45
C TYR A 335 22.00 -11.69 -3.60
N ILE A 336 23.28 -11.34 -3.39
CA ILE A 336 24.34 -11.41 -4.40
C ILE A 336 24.54 -12.86 -4.87
N THR A 337 24.50 -13.82 -3.95
CA THR A 337 24.65 -15.26 -4.26
C THR A 337 23.45 -15.76 -5.06
N ALA A 338 22.24 -15.52 -4.55
CA ALA A 338 21.00 -15.97 -5.17
C ALA A 338 20.81 -15.37 -6.57
N ALA A 339 21.08 -14.08 -6.76
CA ALA A 339 20.91 -13.38 -8.04
C ALA A 339 21.89 -13.84 -9.14
N GLN A 340 22.99 -14.50 -8.77
CA GLN A 340 23.99 -15.01 -9.71
C GLN A 340 23.86 -16.51 -10.01
N ALA A 341 23.24 -17.24 -9.09
CA ALA A 341 23.10 -18.68 -9.22
C ALA A 341 22.16 -19.05 -10.38
N LYS A 342 22.45 -20.19 -11.01
CA LYS A 342 21.52 -20.83 -11.95
C LYS A 342 20.55 -21.73 -11.16
N PRO A 343 19.30 -21.91 -11.63
CA PRO A 343 18.38 -22.88 -11.04
C PRO A 343 19.04 -24.26 -10.90
N SER A 344 19.11 -24.76 -9.67
CA SER A 344 19.73 -26.04 -9.32
C SER A 344 19.30 -26.48 -7.92
N GLU A 345 19.45 -27.77 -7.61
CA GLU A 345 19.16 -28.31 -6.27
C GLU A 345 20.04 -27.66 -5.19
N ALA A 346 21.30 -27.34 -5.52
CA ALA A 346 22.18 -26.62 -4.60
C ALA A 346 21.67 -25.20 -4.29
N LEU A 347 21.08 -24.51 -5.26
CA LEU A 347 20.44 -23.22 -5.03
C LEU A 347 19.16 -23.39 -4.19
N ASP A 348 18.34 -24.41 -4.47
CA ASP A 348 17.15 -24.70 -3.68
C ASP A 348 17.50 -24.92 -2.20
N ASP A 349 18.52 -25.72 -1.92
CA ASP A 349 18.99 -26.00 -0.55
C ASP A 349 19.54 -24.74 0.13
N TYR A 350 20.32 -23.94 -0.60
CA TYR A 350 20.84 -22.66 -0.11
C TYR A 350 19.71 -21.69 0.26
N ILE A 351 18.73 -21.48 -0.62
CA ILE A 351 17.60 -20.59 -0.37
C ILE A 351 16.78 -21.09 0.83
N ALA A 352 16.59 -22.40 0.96
CA ALA A 352 15.85 -22.95 2.09
C ALA A 352 16.51 -22.63 3.44
N ASP A 353 17.83 -22.76 3.54
CA ASP A 353 18.59 -22.40 4.75
C ASP A 353 18.50 -20.90 5.06
N GLU A 354 18.67 -20.08 4.03
CA GLU A 354 18.68 -18.62 4.17
C GLU A 354 17.29 -18.07 4.55
N LEU A 355 16.22 -18.69 4.07
CA LEU A 355 14.85 -18.33 4.47
C LEU A 355 14.55 -18.73 5.93
N VAL A 356 15.11 -19.83 6.42
CA VAL A 356 15.01 -20.18 7.86
C VAL A 356 15.68 -19.11 8.71
N TRP A 357 16.92 -18.72 8.35
CA TRP A 357 17.64 -17.66 9.03
C TRP A 357 16.87 -16.32 8.99
N LEU A 358 16.34 -15.94 7.82
CA LEU A 358 15.59 -14.69 7.65
C LEU A 358 14.33 -14.65 8.53
N ARG A 359 13.60 -15.77 8.62
CA ARG A 359 12.42 -15.91 9.50
C ARG A 359 12.78 -15.83 10.99
N GLU A 360 13.93 -16.35 11.40
CA GLU A 360 14.42 -16.19 12.77
C GLU A 360 14.70 -14.71 13.07
N LYS A 361 15.34 -14.00 12.13
CA LYS A 361 15.62 -12.57 12.26
C LYS A 361 14.38 -11.68 12.32
N GLN A 362 13.36 -11.98 11.51
CA GLN A 362 12.06 -11.31 11.59
C GLN A 362 11.42 -11.48 12.99
N LYS A 363 11.51 -12.67 13.60
CA LYS A 363 11.00 -12.91 14.96
C LYS A 363 11.79 -12.19 16.04
N GLU A 364 13.10 -12.06 15.88
CA GLU A 364 13.97 -11.30 16.79
C GLU A 364 13.73 -9.78 16.70
N SER A 365 13.25 -9.30 15.55
CA SER A 365 13.24 -7.87 15.18
C SER A 365 11.84 -7.29 14.99
N VAL A 366 10.91 -7.58 15.91
CA VAL A 366 9.47 -7.26 15.81
C VAL A 366 9.14 -5.77 15.57
N ASN A 367 10.07 -4.83 15.81
CA ASN A 367 9.87 -3.39 15.57
C ASN A 367 10.77 -2.84 14.44
N ASP A 368 11.33 -3.71 13.59
CA ASP A 368 12.19 -3.35 12.46
C ASP A 368 11.81 -4.17 11.22
N ASP A 369 11.15 -3.50 10.27
CA ASP A 369 10.61 -4.12 9.07
C ASP A 369 11.70 -4.54 8.06
N PHE A 370 12.98 -4.26 8.32
CA PHE A 370 14.07 -4.52 7.37
C PHE A 370 14.11 -5.96 6.83
N PHE A 371 13.92 -6.96 7.69
CA PHE A 371 14.01 -8.35 7.23
C PHE A 371 12.76 -8.79 6.45
N ASP A 372 11.61 -8.15 6.67
CA ASP A 372 10.42 -8.34 5.85
C ASP A 372 10.60 -7.67 4.48
N ASP A 373 11.14 -6.45 4.46
CA ASP A 373 11.51 -5.70 3.25
C ASP A 373 12.52 -6.48 2.36
N VAL A 374 13.50 -7.12 3.00
CA VAL A 374 14.46 -8.01 2.33
C VAL A 374 13.78 -9.22 1.70
N GLU A 375 12.84 -9.86 2.41
CA GLU A 375 12.07 -11.01 1.90
C GLU A 375 11.26 -10.62 0.66
N VAL A 376 10.60 -9.46 0.70
CA VAL A 376 9.82 -8.94 -0.43
C VAL A 376 10.70 -8.67 -1.64
N ARG A 377 11.82 -7.96 -1.45
CA ARG A 377 12.75 -7.65 -2.56
C ARG A 377 13.40 -8.91 -3.13
N LEU A 378 13.90 -9.81 -2.27
CA LEU A 378 14.50 -11.08 -2.70
C LEU A 378 13.50 -11.87 -3.55
N THR A 379 12.25 -11.94 -3.11
CA THR A 379 11.21 -12.68 -3.83
C THR A 379 10.95 -12.06 -5.19
N ASN A 380 10.67 -10.76 -5.26
CA ASN A 380 10.27 -10.10 -6.49
C ASN A 380 11.41 -9.94 -7.50
N LYS A 381 12.63 -9.67 -7.06
CA LYS A 381 13.77 -9.39 -7.94
C LYS A 381 14.63 -10.61 -8.27
N VAL A 382 14.60 -11.66 -7.43
CA VAL A 382 15.49 -12.82 -7.61
C VAL A 382 14.69 -14.11 -7.77
N LEU A 383 13.82 -14.45 -6.82
CA LEU A 383 13.13 -15.75 -6.83
C LEU A 383 12.09 -15.83 -7.95
N VAL A 384 11.28 -14.78 -8.16
CA VAL A 384 10.27 -14.73 -9.22
C VAL A 384 10.88 -14.99 -10.61
N PRO A 385 11.95 -14.30 -11.03
CA PRO A 385 12.65 -14.63 -12.28
C PRO A 385 13.17 -16.06 -12.34
N HIS A 386 13.79 -16.56 -11.26
CA HIS A 386 14.40 -17.90 -11.23
C HIS A 386 13.38 -19.03 -11.39
N TYR A 387 12.22 -18.90 -10.77
CA TYR A 387 11.20 -19.95 -10.75
C TYR A 387 10.07 -19.73 -11.77
N ARG A 388 10.17 -18.73 -12.66
CA ARG A 388 9.14 -18.43 -13.68
C ARG A 388 8.80 -19.63 -14.58
N SER A 389 9.76 -20.52 -14.85
CA SER A 389 9.54 -21.74 -15.63
C SER A 389 8.82 -22.85 -14.86
N ASN A 390 8.70 -22.73 -13.53
CA ASN A 390 7.99 -23.65 -12.65
C ASN A 390 6.86 -22.91 -11.90
N PRO A 391 5.71 -22.68 -12.56
CA PRO A 391 4.65 -21.83 -12.02
C PRO A 391 4.10 -22.33 -10.68
N ILE A 392 4.08 -23.65 -10.43
CA ILE A 392 3.57 -24.22 -9.18
C ILE A 392 4.49 -23.90 -8.01
N ARG A 393 5.81 -24.11 -8.19
CA ARG A 393 6.79 -23.76 -7.15
C ARG A 393 6.87 -22.25 -6.97
N LEU A 394 6.77 -21.48 -8.05
CA LEU A 394 6.72 -20.02 -7.96
C LEU A 394 5.52 -19.54 -7.13
N THR A 395 4.32 -20.09 -7.38
CA THR A 395 3.16 -19.82 -6.53
C THR A 395 3.46 -20.18 -5.07
N ALA A 396 4.03 -21.35 -4.80
CA ALA A 396 4.36 -21.76 -3.43
C ALA A 396 5.33 -20.77 -2.74
N ILE A 397 6.33 -20.25 -3.46
CA ILE A 397 7.25 -19.21 -2.96
C ILE A 397 6.48 -17.95 -2.59
N CYS A 398 5.68 -17.39 -3.50
CA CYS A 398 4.93 -16.16 -3.25
C CYS A 398 3.94 -16.31 -2.08
N ARG A 399 3.33 -17.50 -1.93
CA ARG A 399 2.38 -17.79 -0.85
C ARG A 399 3.07 -17.99 0.50
N ALA A 400 4.18 -18.74 0.54
CA ALA A 400 4.93 -19.00 1.77
C ALA A 400 5.66 -17.75 2.32
N LEU A 401 6.05 -16.83 1.43
CA LEU A 401 6.79 -15.60 1.77
C LEU A 401 5.89 -14.38 1.94
N LYS A 402 4.57 -14.49 1.73
CA LYS A 402 3.61 -13.37 1.86
C LYS A 402 4.00 -12.11 1.05
N SER A 403 4.95 -12.21 0.13
CA SER A 403 5.44 -11.13 -0.71
C SER A 403 4.47 -10.98 -1.89
N GLY A 404 3.43 -10.19 -1.68
CA GLY A 404 2.41 -9.88 -2.67
C GLY A 404 2.86 -8.79 -3.64
N GLY A 405 3.79 -9.11 -4.54
CA GLY A 405 3.85 -8.36 -5.80
C GLY A 405 2.53 -8.56 -6.56
N SER A 406 2.06 -7.53 -7.26
CA SER A 406 0.75 -7.42 -7.95
C SER A 406 0.47 -8.45 -9.07
N GLY A 407 1.20 -9.56 -9.14
CA GLY A 407 1.14 -10.53 -10.25
C GLY A 407 0.91 -12.01 -9.90
N PHE A 408 0.95 -12.42 -8.62
CA PHE A 408 0.88 -13.85 -8.24
C PHE A 408 -0.22 -14.17 -7.22
N ASP A 409 -1.39 -13.57 -7.42
CA ASP A 409 -2.62 -14.03 -6.75
C ASP A 409 -3.01 -15.43 -7.27
N LEU A 410 -3.47 -16.31 -6.39
CA LEU A 410 -4.05 -17.61 -6.79
C LEU A 410 -5.19 -17.42 -7.79
N ASP A 411 -5.89 -16.28 -7.72
CA ASP A 411 -6.97 -15.96 -8.66
C ASP A 411 -6.48 -15.70 -10.09
N THR A 412 -5.21 -15.36 -10.33
CA THR A 412 -4.68 -15.17 -11.71
C THR A 412 -4.26 -16.49 -12.38
N LEU A 413 -4.12 -17.58 -11.63
CA LEU A 413 -3.82 -18.89 -12.18
C LEU A 413 -5.02 -19.45 -12.96
N ASN A 414 -4.76 -20.14 -14.08
CA ASN A 414 -5.79 -20.96 -14.72
C ASN A 414 -6.15 -22.16 -13.84
N VAL A 415 -7.35 -22.73 -14.02
CA VAL A 415 -7.88 -23.79 -13.17
C VAL A 415 -6.96 -25.02 -13.08
N GLY A 416 -6.32 -25.43 -14.18
CA GLY A 416 -5.42 -26.59 -14.19
C GLY A 416 -4.13 -26.34 -13.41
N SER A 417 -3.62 -25.12 -13.39
CA SER A 417 -2.50 -24.72 -12.52
C SER A 417 -2.93 -24.70 -11.05
N THR A 418 -4.15 -24.25 -10.73
CA THR A 418 -4.68 -24.28 -9.36
C THR A 418 -4.85 -25.71 -8.85
N GLU A 419 -5.34 -26.65 -9.68
CA GLU A 419 -5.41 -28.08 -9.33
C GLU A 419 -4.03 -28.68 -9.06
N LYS A 420 -3.04 -28.38 -9.92
CA LYS A 420 -1.65 -28.81 -9.71
C LYS A 420 -1.05 -28.21 -8.44
N TYR A 421 -1.43 -26.99 -8.09
CA TYR A 421 -0.99 -26.34 -6.85
C TYR A 421 -1.60 -27.02 -5.61
N LEU A 422 -2.89 -27.36 -5.63
CA LEU A 422 -3.52 -28.18 -4.58
C LEU A 422 -2.86 -29.57 -4.47
N PHE A 423 -2.53 -30.21 -5.59
CA PHE A 423 -1.78 -31.46 -5.55
C PHE A 423 -0.38 -31.26 -4.94
N TYR A 424 0.29 -30.16 -5.27
CA TYR A 424 1.57 -29.81 -4.66
C TYR A 424 1.46 -29.62 -3.15
N THR A 425 0.45 -28.90 -2.64
CA THR A 425 0.27 -28.68 -1.20
C THR A 425 0.04 -29.99 -0.44
N ASN A 426 -0.62 -30.97 -1.08
CA ASN A 426 -0.98 -32.25 -0.47
C ASN A 426 0.03 -33.38 -0.64
N THR A 427 1.15 -33.13 -1.30
CA THR A 427 2.23 -34.12 -1.44
C THR A 427 3.39 -33.83 -0.48
N PRO A 428 4.22 -34.82 -0.12
CA PRO A 428 5.47 -34.56 0.59
C PRO A 428 6.41 -33.61 -0.19
N GLY A 429 7.25 -32.86 0.52
CA GLY A 429 8.27 -32.01 -0.11
C GLY A 429 9.42 -32.86 -0.67
N ASN A 430 9.77 -32.64 -1.95
CA ASN A 430 10.78 -33.44 -2.65
C ASN A 430 12.22 -33.02 -2.31
N ASN A 431 12.44 -31.73 -2.02
CA ASN A 431 13.73 -31.17 -1.62
C ASN A 431 13.58 -30.23 -0.41
N LYS A 432 14.68 -29.65 0.06
CA LYS A 432 14.69 -28.82 1.27
C LYS A 432 13.82 -27.56 1.11
N LEU A 433 13.89 -26.92 -0.06
CA LEU A 433 13.05 -25.77 -0.37
C LEU A 433 11.56 -26.14 -0.36
N ASP A 434 11.16 -27.21 -1.05
CA ASP A 434 9.76 -27.64 -1.07
C ASP A 434 9.25 -27.99 0.33
N LYS A 435 10.09 -28.58 1.19
CA LYS A 435 9.75 -28.84 2.60
C LYS A 435 9.55 -27.54 3.38
N TYR A 436 10.44 -26.56 3.20
CA TYR A 436 10.32 -25.24 3.83
C TYR A 436 9.04 -24.52 3.37
N LEU A 437 8.80 -24.45 2.06
CA LEU A 437 7.64 -23.78 1.49
C LEU A 437 6.35 -24.37 2.03
N LYS A 438 6.18 -25.69 1.97
CA LYS A 438 4.98 -26.39 2.45
C LYS A 438 4.74 -26.20 3.95
N ALA A 439 5.81 -26.13 4.77
CA ALA A 439 5.67 -25.85 6.20
C ALA A 439 5.20 -24.41 6.50
N ASN A 440 5.35 -23.48 5.54
CA ASN A 440 5.00 -22.07 5.68
C ASN A 440 3.80 -21.66 4.80
N LEU A 441 3.14 -22.59 4.11
CA LEU A 441 1.87 -22.33 3.44
C LEU A 441 0.76 -22.16 4.47
N HIS A 442 -0.16 -21.24 4.20
CA HIS A 442 -1.31 -20.95 5.06
C HIS A 442 -2.64 -21.28 4.41
N GLU A 443 -2.63 -21.74 3.15
CA GLU A 443 -3.83 -22.14 2.43
C GLU A 443 -4.40 -23.44 2.99
N ASN A 444 -5.72 -23.47 3.14
CA ASN A 444 -6.46 -24.67 3.47
C ASN A 444 -6.97 -25.32 2.17
N ASP A 445 -6.92 -26.65 2.08
CA ASP A 445 -7.51 -27.45 0.99
C ASP A 445 -8.93 -27.03 0.62
N THR A 446 -9.74 -26.65 1.60
CA THR A 446 -11.12 -26.17 1.39
C THR A 446 -11.13 -24.86 0.60
N VAL A 447 -10.20 -23.93 0.89
CA VAL A 447 -10.05 -22.65 0.18
C VAL A 447 -9.67 -22.90 -1.28
N LEU A 448 -8.67 -23.77 -1.50
CA LEU A 448 -8.21 -24.11 -2.85
C LEU A 448 -9.28 -24.85 -3.65
N SER A 449 -9.99 -25.79 -3.02
CA SER A 449 -11.08 -26.55 -3.66
C SER A 449 -12.26 -25.65 -4.03
N GLU A 450 -12.62 -24.70 -3.17
CA GLU A 450 -13.67 -23.71 -3.47
C GLU A 450 -13.26 -22.80 -4.63
N LEU A 451 -12.01 -22.34 -4.65
CA LEU A 451 -11.45 -21.55 -5.73
C LEU A 451 -11.44 -22.33 -7.06
N ILE A 452 -11.03 -23.60 -7.06
CA ILE A 452 -11.06 -24.46 -8.24
C ILE A 452 -12.50 -24.61 -8.75
N GLY A 453 -13.45 -24.89 -7.86
CA GLY A 453 -14.86 -24.98 -8.21
C GLY A 453 -15.39 -23.68 -8.83
N THR A 454 -15.09 -22.55 -8.22
CA THR A 454 -15.44 -21.21 -8.73
C THR A 454 -14.80 -20.94 -10.09
N LYS A 455 -13.52 -21.29 -10.30
CA LYS A 455 -12.85 -21.15 -11.60
C LYS A 455 -13.51 -22.00 -12.69
N TYR A 456 -14.00 -23.20 -12.37
CA TYR A 456 -14.80 -23.97 -13.31
C TYR A 456 -16.16 -23.33 -13.62
N MET A 457 -16.78 -22.63 -12.67
CA MET A 457 -17.97 -21.79 -12.95
C MET A 457 -17.65 -20.70 -13.97
N ARG A 458 -16.53 -19.99 -13.80
CA ARG A 458 -16.07 -18.94 -14.72
C ARG A 458 -15.78 -19.46 -16.13
N LEU A 459 -15.55 -20.76 -16.28
CA LEU A 459 -15.36 -21.45 -17.56
C LEU A 459 -16.65 -22.08 -18.13
N CYS A 460 -17.79 -21.89 -17.47
CA CYS A 460 -19.06 -22.59 -17.77
C CYS A 460 -18.93 -24.13 -17.76
N GLN A 461 -17.97 -24.69 -17.03
CA GLN A 461 -17.79 -26.14 -16.87
C GLN A 461 -18.54 -26.63 -15.63
N TRP A 462 -19.87 -26.61 -15.70
CA TRP A 462 -20.76 -26.79 -14.56
C TRP A 462 -20.64 -28.15 -13.88
N ASP A 463 -20.43 -29.21 -14.65
CA ASP A 463 -20.23 -30.58 -14.14
C ASP A 463 -19.02 -30.66 -13.21
N LYS A 464 -17.89 -30.06 -13.62
CA LYS A 464 -16.68 -29.98 -12.82
C LYS A 464 -16.85 -29.03 -11.63
N ALA A 465 -17.47 -27.87 -11.84
CA ALA A 465 -17.78 -26.95 -10.74
C ALA A 465 -18.60 -27.66 -9.64
N ILE A 466 -19.64 -28.41 -10.02
CA ILE A 466 -20.44 -29.23 -9.10
C ILE A 466 -19.57 -30.28 -8.38
N GLN A 467 -18.68 -30.96 -9.10
CA GLN A 467 -17.79 -31.96 -8.51
C GLN A 467 -16.93 -31.40 -7.38
N TRP A 468 -16.42 -30.17 -7.53
CA TRP A 468 -15.58 -29.52 -6.52
C TRP A 468 -16.39 -28.85 -5.41
N LEU A 469 -17.50 -28.18 -5.75
CA LEU A 469 -18.28 -27.39 -4.80
C LEU A 469 -19.20 -28.22 -3.90
N LYS A 470 -19.58 -29.44 -4.30
CA LYS A 470 -20.50 -30.31 -3.52
C LYS A 470 -19.96 -30.68 -2.14
N ASP A 471 -18.64 -30.72 -1.99
CA ASP A 471 -17.97 -31.16 -0.76
C ASP A 471 -17.54 -29.98 0.14
N ILE A 472 -17.74 -28.72 -0.31
CA ILE A 472 -17.43 -27.51 0.47
C ILE A 472 -18.53 -27.25 1.49
N PRO A 473 -18.26 -27.31 2.81
CA PRO A 473 -19.31 -27.15 3.82
C PRO A 473 -19.87 -25.72 3.86
N ILE A 474 -21.15 -25.53 4.17
CA ILE A 474 -21.78 -24.20 4.28
C ILE A 474 -21.05 -23.32 5.32
N SER A 475 -20.55 -23.93 6.40
CA SER A 475 -19.77 -23.22 7.43
C SER A 475 -18.51 -22.57 6.87
N PHE A 476 -17.93 -23.08 5.78
CA PHE A 476 -16.82 -22.43 5.09
C PHE A 476 -17.22 -21.01 4.65
N TYR A 477 -18.33 -20.85 3.94
CA TYR A 477 -18.79 -19.55 3.47
C TYR A 477 -19.12 -18.58 4.62
N ASN A 478 -19.63 -19.11 5.72
CA ASN A 478 -19.96 -18.32 6.90
C ASN A 478 -18.74 -17.85 7.71
N ASN A 479 -17.64 -18.60 7.67
CA ASN A 479 -16.46 -18.34 8.49
C ASN A 479 -15.29 -17.71 7.70
N HIS A 480 -15.20 -17.96 6.39
CA HIS A 480 -14.07 -17.54 5.57
C HIS A 480 -14.26 -16.17 4.92
N TYR A 481 -15.51 -15.80 4.57
CA TYR A 481 -15.80 -14.51 3.95
C TYR A 481 -16.30 -13.48 4.96
N GLY A 482 -16.07 -12.19 4.68
CA GLY A 482 -16.53 -11.06 5.49
C GLY A 482 -18.06 -10.86 5.47
N SER A 483 -18.55 -9.96 6.34
CA SER A 483 -19.97 -9.57 6.43
C SER A 483 -20.51 -9.03 5.11
N GLU A 484 -19.69 -8.30 4.36
CA GLU A 484 -20.03 -7.73 3.06
C GLU A 484 -20.41 -8.83 2.07
N TYR A 485 -19.53 -9.81 1.88
CA TYR A 485 -19.75 -10.91 0.95
C TYR A 485 -21.02 -11.69 1.29
N ARG A 486 -21.24 -12.00 2.58
CA ARG A 486 -22.45 -12.71 3.05
C ARG A 486 -23.71 -11.87 2.85
N TYR A 487 -23.63 -10.57 3.09
CA TYR A 487 -24.76 -9.66 2.86
C TYR A 487 -25.15 -9.62 1.39
N TYR A 488 -24.18 -9.37 0.48
CA TYR A 488 -24.43 -9.36 -0.97
C TYR A 488 -25.02 -10.67 -1.48
N SER A 489 -24.54 -11.80 -0.97
CA SER A 489 -24.93 -13.12 -1.45
C SER A 489 -26.30 -13.60 -0.98
N ILE A 490 -26.79 -13.08 0.15
CA ILE A 490 -28.08 -13.49 0.73
C ILE A 490 -29.23 -12.62 0.23
N VAL A 491 -29.01 -11.31 0.04
CA VAL A 491 -30.09 -10.37 -0.32
C VAL A 491 -30.30 -10.22 -1.84
N ARG A 492 -29.42 -10.81 -2.65
CA ARG A 492 -29.48 -10.75 -4.11
C ARG A 492 -29.80 -12.10 -4.70
N HIS A 493 -30.55 -12.07 -5.80
CA HIS A 493 -31.03 -13.24 -6.49
C HIS A 493 -30.60 -13.20 -7.96
N TYR A 494 -30.04 -14.31 -8.44
CA TYR A 494 -29.50 -14.41 -9.80
C TYR A 494 -30.59 -14.64 -10.87
N ASP A 495 -31.84 -14.83 -10.47
CA ASP A 495 -33.02 -15.00 -11.34
C ASP A 495 -33.81 -13.70 -11.58
N VAL A 496 -33.32 -12.57 -11.05
CA VAL A 496 -33.89 -11.24 -11.27
C VAL A 496 -33.35 -10.64 -12.57
N GLU A 497 -34.22 -10.14 -13.44
CA GLU A 497 -33.85 -9.44 -14.68
C GLU A 497 -33.05 -8.14 -14.37
N PRO A 498 -31.72 -8.06 -14.64
CA PRO A 498 -30.89 -6.93 -14.20
C PRO A 498 -31.25 -5.60 -14.91
N TRP A 499 -31.74 -5.70 -16.15
CA TRP A 499 -32.24 -4.57 -16.94
C TRP A 499 -33.62 -4.07 -16.50
N MET A 500 -34.34 -4.81 -15.64
CA MET A 500 -35.61 -4.36 -15.06
C MET A 500 -35.45 -3.82 -13.64
N LYS A 501 -34.58 -4.45 -12.84
CA LYS A 501 -34.40 -4.12 -11.44
C LYS A 501 -32.96 -4.36 -10.98
N ARG A 502 -32.27 -3.27 -10.66
CA ARG A 502 -31.02 -3.32 -9.89
C ARG A 502 -31.30 -3.71 -8.44
N GLN A 503 -30.48 -4.61 -7.92
CA GLN A 503 -30.55 -5.12 -6.54
C GLN A 503 -29.59 -4.34 -5.64
N TRP A 504 -29.88 -3.05 -5.48
CA TRP A 504 -29.13 -2.14 -4.61
C TRP A 504 -29.17 -2.65 -3.18
N VAL A 505 -28.02 -2.60 -2.51
CA VAL A 505 -27.92 -2.99 -1.11
C VAL A 505 -27.76 -1.76 -0.24
N ASN A 506 -28.39 -1.77 0.92
CA ASN A 506 -28.19 -0.74 1.94
C ASN A 506 -26.93 -1.09 2.74
N THR A 507 -25.83 -0.36 2.52
CA THR A 507 -24.55 -0.61 3.20
C THR A 507 -24.59 -0.28 4.69
N ASN A 508 -25.57 0.52 5.16
CA ASN A 508 -25.72 0.81 6.58
C ASN A 508 -26.16 -0.43 7.36
N GLU A 509 -26.95 -1.32 6.75
CA GLU A 509 -27.42 -2.57 7.37
C GLU A 509 -26.34 -3.66 7.42
N LEU A 510 -25.20 -3.45 6.76
CA LEU A 510 -24.12 -4.43 6.62
C LEU A 510 -23.49 -4.82 7.95
N TRP A 511 -23.43 -3.86 8.88
CA TRP A 511 -22.88 -4.03 10.22
C TRP A 511 -23.94 -4.33 11.28
N GLU A 512 -25.22 -4.23 10.92
CA GLU A 512 -26.36 -4.40 11.84
C GLU A 512 -26.89 -5.83 11.87
N LYS A 513 -26.61 -6.64 10.84
CA LYS A 513 -27.20 -7.98 10.66
C LYS A 513 -26.11 -9.06 10.51
N ASP A 514 -26.12 -10.06 11.39
CA ASP A 514 -25.30 -11.28 11.24
C ASP A 514 -25.95 -12.28 10.26
N LEU A 515 -25.91 -11.97 8.96
CA LEU A 515 -26.46 -12.85 7.93
C LEU A 515 -25.51 -14.03 7.64
N LYS A 516 -26.10 -15.24 7.53
CA LYS A 516 -25.40 -16.50 7.27
C LYS A 516 -26.05 -17.26 6.13
N TRP A 517 -25.21 -17.88 5.31
CA TRP A 517 -25.64 -18.86 4.32
C TRP A 517 -26.32 -20.02 5.02
N TRP A 518 -27.51 -20.36 4.55
CA TRP A 518 -28.31 -21.50 5.00
C TRP A 518 -28.41 -22.61 3.93
N LYS A 519 -27.85 -22.37 2.74
CA LYS A 519 -27.77 -23.31 1.60
C LYS A 519 -26.52 -23.07 0.76
N HIS A 520 -26.18 -23.99 -0.13
CA HIS A 520 -25.02 -23.88 -1.03
C HIS A 520 -25.38 -23.07 -2.29
N ILE A 521 -25.37 -21.74 -2.21
CA ILE A 521 -25.91 -20.89 -3.29
C ILE A 521 -25.14 -21.06 -4.61
N LYS A 522 -23.80 -21.15 -4.57
CA LYS A 522 -22.98 -21.43 -5.77
C LYS A 522 -23.29 -22.80 -6.39
N LEU A 523 -23.48 -23.82 -5.56
CA LEU A 523 -23.80 -25.18 -6.02
C LEU A 523 -25.19 -25.25 -6.66
N ASP A 524 -26.18 -24.58 -6.05
CA ASP A 524 -27.53 -24.45 -6.61
C ASP A 524 -27.47 -23.79 -7.99
N PHE A 525 -26.77 -22.65 -8.09
CA PHE A 525 -26.57 -21.95 -9.36
C PHE A 525 -25.94 -22.87 -10.43
N CYS A 526 -24.90 -23.64 -10.09
CA CYS A 526 -24.26 -24.55 -11.04
C CYS A 526 -25.22 -25.64 -11.53
N LYS A 527 -26.01 -26.25 -10.63
CA LYS A 527 -26.98 -27.29 -10.98
C LYS A 527 -28.09 -26.73 -11.88
N GLU A 528 -28.56 -25.53 -11.57
CA GLU A 528 -29.57 -24.85 -12.37
C GLU A 528 -29.03 -24.50 -13.76
N MET A 529 -27.83 -23.92 -13.86
CA MET A 529 -27.17 -23.62 -15.14
C MET A 529 -26.96 -24.88 -15.97
N GLN A 530 -26.43 -25.95 -15.37
CA GLN A 530 -26.24 -27.24 -16.05
C GLN A 530 -27.55 -27.80 -16.61
N MET A 531 -28.62 -27.80 -15.80
CA MET A 531 -29.94 -28.25 -16.21
C MET A 531 -30.49 -27.37 -17.35
N MET A 532 -30.37 -26.06 -17.22
CA MET A 532 -30.91 -25.11 -18.19
C MET A 532 -30.22 -25.24 -19.55
N GLU A 533 -28.89 -25.26 -19.59
CA GLU A 533 -28.12 -25.43 -20.81
C GLU A 533 -28.31 -26.81 -21.43
N GLY A 534 -28.28 -27.86 -20.59
CA GLY A 534 -28.50 -29.24 -21.04
C GLY A 534 -29.89 -29.47 -21.64
N SER A 535 -30.90 -28.67 -21.25
CA SER A 535 -32.26 -28.77 -21.78
C SER A 535 -32.46 -28.10 -23.15
N LEU A 536 -31.54 -27.23 -23.60
CA LEU A 536 -31.75 -26.40 -24.80
C LEU A 536 -31.99 -27.22 -26.07
N ASN A 537 -31.31 -28.35 -26.23
CA ASN A 537 -31.46 -29.24 -27.40
C ASN A 537 -32.77 -30.02 -27.42
N LEU A 538 -33.50 -30.08 -26.29
CA LEU A 538 -34.79 -30.78 -26.17
C LEU A 538 -35.99 -29.84 -26.37
N LEU A 539 -35.80 -28.53 -26.23
CA LEU A 539 -36.86 -27.53 -26.29
C LEU A 539 -37.05 -26.99 -27.72
N LYS A 540 -38.28 -26.55 -28.03
CA LYS A 540 -38.63 -25.89 -29.30
C LYS A 540 -39.60 -24.73 -29.08
N GLY A 541 -39.65 -23.80 -30.03
CA GLY A 541 -40.58 -22.67 -30.03
C GLY A 541 -40.51 -21.84 -28.75
N LYS A 542 -41.67 -21.42 -28.23
CA LYS A 542 -41.77 -20.55 -27.05
C LYS A 542 -41.03 -21.07 -25.81
N ALA A 543 -40.99 -22.39 -25.59
CA ALA A 543 -40.27 -22.98 -24.46
C ALA A 543 -38.74 -22.84 -24.60
N TYR A 544 -38.23 -22.98 -25.82
CA TYR A 544 -36.81 -22.74 -26.13
C TYR A 544 -36.45 -21.26 -25.96
N ASP A 545 -37.29 -20.36 -26.48
CA ASP A 545 -37.06 -18.92 -26.39
C ASP A 545 -37.07 -18.47 -24.92
N GLN A 546 -38.02 -18.94 -24.11
CA GLN A 546 -38.07 -18.64 -22.69
C GLN A 546 -36.84 -19.18 -21.94
N ARG A 547 -36.36 -20.38 -22.31
CA ARG A 547 -35.13 -20.94 -21.71
C ARG A 547 -33.91 -20.09 -22.05
N CYS A 548 -33.76 -19.64 -23.30
CA CYS A 548 -32.69 -18.73 -23.69
C CYS A 548 -32.78 -17.41 -22.91
N TYR A 549 -33.99 -16.86 -22.74
CA TYR A 549 -34.17 -15.63 -21.96
C TYR A 549 -33.76 -15.80 -20.50
N ASN A 550 -34.15 -16.91 -19.87
CA ASN A 550 -33.76 -17.21 -18.49
C ASN A 550 -32.24 -17.38 -18.35
N LEU A 551 -31.59 -18.07 -19.30
CA LEU A 551 -30.13 -18.18 -19.34
C LEU A 551 -29.46 -16.81 -19.47
N ALA A 552 -30.01 -15.91 -20.29
CA ALA A 552 -29.48 -14.55 -20.41
C ALA A 552 -29.50 -13.79 -19.07
N VAL A 553 -30.59 -13.93 -18.30
CA VAL A 553 -30.72 -13.30 -16.97
C VAL A 553 -29.63 -13.84 -16.03
N TYR A 554 -29.44 -15.15 -15.97
CA TYR A 554 -28.47 -15.78 -15.07
C TYR A 554 -27.04 -15.40 -15.44
N TYR A 555 -26.71 -15.41 -16.73
CA TYR A 555 -25.41 -14.98 -17.22
C TYR A 555 -25.13 -13.51 -16.89
N ALA A 556 -26.09 -12.61 -17.14
CA ALA A 556 -25.95 -11.19 -16.85
C ALA A 556 -25.87 -10.89 -15.35
N GLN A 557 -26.54 -11.66 -14.50
CA GLN A 557 -26.45 -11.49 -13.04
C GLN A 557 -25.12 -11.96 -12.47
N ALA A 558 -24.59 -13.08 -12.96
CA ALA A 558 -23.32 -13.65 -12.49
C ALA A 558 -22.08 -12.94 -13.07
N SER A 559 -22.24 -12.14 -14.13
CA SER A 559 -21.13 -11.36 -14.70
C SER A 559 -20.56 -10.36 -13.70
N ILE A 560 -19.36 -9.85 -14.00
CA ILE A 560 -18.67 -8.87 -13.15
C ILE A 560 -19.45 -7.54 -13.03
N HIS A 561 -20.27 -7.22 -14.03
CA HIS A 561 -21.14 -6.03 -14.06
C HIS A 561 -22.51 -6.28 -13.40
N GLY A 562 -22.90 -7.56 -13.28
CA GLY A 562 -24.12 -8.00 -12.62
C GLY A 562 -24.16 -7.72 -11.12
N ASP A 563 -25.35 -7.85 -10.52
CA ASP A 563 -25.51 -7.68 -9.08
C ASP A 563 -25.01 -8.92 -8.31
N CYS A 564 -24.96 -10.09 -8.97
CA CYS A 564 -24.51 -11.37 -8.40
C CYS A 564 -23.08 -11.75 -8.79
N TRP A 565 -22.22 -10.77 -9.10
CA TRP A 565 -20.79 -10.95 -9.39
C TRP A 565 -20.04 -11.83 -8.35
N TRP A 566 -20.50 -11.83 -7.11
CA TRP A 566 -19.94 -12.58 -5.98
C TRP A 566 -20.01 -14.11 -6.16
N LEU A 567 -20.84 -14.58 -7.10
CA LEU A 567 -20.87 -15.98 -7.52
C LEU A 567 -19.52 -16.40 -8.12
N LEU A 568 -18.87 -15.49 -8.84
CA LEU A 568 -17.63 -15.77 -9.57
C LEU A 568 -16.40 -15.15 -8.90
N HIS A 569 -16.53 -14.05 -8.15
CA HIS A 569 -15.38 -13.35 -7.55
C HIS A 569 -15.56 -13.08 -6.06
N SER A 570 -14.45 -12.90 -5.34
CA SER A 570 -14.43 -12.58 -3.90
C SER A 570 -14.49 -11.09 -3.59
N ALA A 571 -14.17 -10.23 -4.56
CA ALA A 571 -14.27 -8.78 -4.49
C ALA A 571 -14.78 -8.19 -5.83
N LYS A 572 -15.29 -6.95 -5.78
CA LYS A 572 -15.71 -6.18 -6.97
C LYS A 572 -14.80 -4.96 -7.13
N GLY A 573 -13.95 -4.95 -8.15
CA GLY A 573 -13.24 -3.76 -8.57
C GLY A 573 -14.13 -2.84 -9.41
N ILE A 574 -13.86 -1.54 -9.35
CA ILE A 574 -14.50 -0.52 -10.21
C ILE A 574 -13.85 -0.42 -11.60
N TYR A 575 -12.74 -1.14 -11.81
CA TYR A 575 -11.94 -1.16 -13.03
C TYR A 575 -11.86 -2.56 -13.67
N ASP A 576 -12.60 -3.52 -13.11
CA ASP A 576 -12.48 -4.90 -13.55
C ASP A 576 -13.28 -5.14 -14.82
N ASN A 577 -12.64 -5.83 -15.77
CA ASN A 577 -13.25 -6.41 -16.96
C ASN A 577 -13.12 -7.94 -16.89
N VAL A 578 -13.64 -8.64 -17.90
CA VAL A 578 -13.46 -10.10 -18.02
C VAL A 578 -11.97 -10.43 -17.92
N SER A 579 -11.62 -11.24 -16.91
CA SER A 579 -10.23 -11.58 -16.62
C SER A 579 -9.69 -12.63 -17.59
N VAL A 580 -8.37 -12.71 -17.71
CA VAL A 580 -7.70 -13.76 -18.49
C VAL A 580 -8.06 -15.13 -17.88
N ASN A 581 -8.35 -16.12 -18.74
CA ASN A 581 -8.78 -17.48 -18.37
C ASN A 581 -10.25 -17.62 -17.92
N GLU A 582 -11.13 -16.70 -18.33
CA GLU A 582 -12.56 -16.74 -18.00
C GLU A 582 -13.43 -16.57 -19.25
N VAL A 583 -14.67 -17.08 -19.19
CA VAL A 583 -15.67 -16.82 -20.22
C VAL A 583 -16.29 -15.44 -19.99
N ASP A 584 -16.55 -14.72 -21.07
CA ASP A 584 -17.30 -13.46 -21.03
C ASP A 584 -18.80 -13.75 -20.84
N PHE A 585 -19.26 -13.60 -19.60
CA PHE A 585 -20.66 -13.86 -19.20
C PHE A 585 -21.62 -12.82 -19.79
N ASP A 586 -21.20 -11.57 -19.96
CA ASP A 586 -22.02 -10.53 -20.59
C ASP A 586 -22.26 -10.84 -22.07
N LYS A 587 -21.21 -11.28 -22.77
CA LYS A 587 -21.33 -11.78 -24.14
C LYS A 587 -22.21 -13.02 -24.24
N LYS A 588 -22.10 -13.98 -23.31
CA LYS A 588 -23.01 -15.14 -23.25
C LYS A 588 -24.47 -14.72 -23.07
N ALA A 589 -24.73 -13.75 -22.20
CA ALA A 589 -26.07 -13.20 -22.03
C ALA A 589 -26.58 -12.58 -23.34
N LEU A 590 -25.77 -11.77 -24.02
CA LEU A 590 -26.11 -11.20 -25.33
C LEU A 590 -26.39 -12.26 -26.40
N GLU A 591 -25.57 -13.31 -26.48
CA GLU A 591 -25.79 -14.44 -27.41
C GLU A 591 -27.16 -15.10 -27.18
N MET A 592 -27.55 -15.27 -25.92
CA MET A 592 -28.87 -15.81 -25.58
C MET A 592 -29.99 -14.83 -25.94
N LEU A 593 -29.86 -13.54 -25.62
CA LEU A 593 -30.86 -12.53 -25.95
C LEU A 593 -31.06 -12.38 -27.47
N GLN A 594 -29.99 -12.46 -28.26
CA GLN A 594 -30.06 -12.42 -29.72
C GLN A 594 -30.91 -13.56 -30.30
N LYS A 595 -30.82 -14.77 -29.72
CA LYS A 595 -31.70 -15.88 -30.10
C LYS A 595 -33.16 -15.53 -29.81
N VAL A 596 -33.44 -14.99 -28.61
CA VAL A 596 -34.79 -14.61 -28.19
C VAL A 596 -35.36 -13.44 -29.00
N ALA A 597 -34.52 -12.53 -29.49
CA ALA A 597 -34.94 -11.43 -30.35
C ALA A 597 -35.51 -11.88 -31.71
N THR A 598 -35.33 -13.16 -32.08
CA THR A 598 -35.93 -13.79 -33.25
C THR A 598 -37.25 -14.52 -32.95
N SER A 599 -37.67 -14.55 -31.68
CA SER A 599 -38.88 -15.24 -31.22
C SER A 599 -40.14 -14.77 -31.97
N SER A 600 -41.04 -15.72 -32.21
CA SER A 600 -42.39 -15.43 -32.70
C SER A 600 -43.34 -14.92 -31.62
N ASP A 601 -42.96 -15.00 -30.34
CA ASP A 601 -43.69 -14.38 -29.23
C ASP A 601 -43.35 -12.88 -29.17
N PRO A 602 -44.30 -11.98 -29.50
CA PRO A 602 -44.01 -10.55 -29.59
C PRO A 602 -43.60 -9.94 -28.24
N ALA A 603 -44.14 -10.44 -27.13
CA ALA A 603 -43.84 -9.93 -25.80
C ALA A 603 -42.42 -10.31 -25.39
N LEU A 604 -42.02 -11.56 -25.64
CA LEU A 604 -40.69 -12.05 -25.30
C LEU A 604 -39.62 -11.43 -26.22
N LYS A 605 -39.94 -11.22 -27.50
CA LYS A 605 -39.08 -10.49 -28.45
C LYS A 605 -38.82 -9.05 -27.98
N ARG A 606 -39.86 -8.31 -27.56
CA ARG A 606 -39.69 -6.95 -27.01
C ARG A 606 -38.86 -6.93 -25.74
N LYS A 607 -39.11 -7.87 -24.81
CA LYS A 607 -38.29 -8.03 -23.61
C LYS A 607 -36.81 -8.26 -23.93
N ALA A 608 -36.50 -9.11 -24.90
CA ALA A 608 -35.13 -9.39 -25.29
C ALA A 608 -34.43 -8.19 -25.94
N LEU A 609 -35.12 -7.48 -26.83
CA LEU A 609 -34.58 -6.27 -27.46
C LEU A 609 -34.35 -5.14 -26.45
N PHE A 610 -35.26 -4.98 -25.48
CA PHE A 610 -35.07 -4.06 -24.35
C PHE A 610 -33.87 -4.45 -23.49
N ALA A 611 -33.74 -5.75 -23.16
CA ALA A 611 -32.60 -6.28 -22.40
C ALA A 611 -31.25 -6.08 -23.11
N MET A 612 -31.20 -6.26 -24.44
CA MET A 612 -30.01 -5.97 -25.25
C MET A 612 -29.65 -4.48 -25.24
N GLY A 613 -30.55 -3.60 -24.82
CA GLY A 613 -30.27 -2.19 -24.58
C GLY A 613 -29.45 -1.93 -23.30
N TYR A 614 -29.28 -2.91 -22.43
CA TYR A 614 -28.63 -2.71 -21.14
C TYR A 614 -27.13 -2.45 -21.27
N ARG A 615 -26.68 -1.24 -20.89
CA ARG A 615 -25.29 -0.76 -21.05
C ARG A 615 -24.24 -1.73 -20.52
N GLU A 616 -24.50 -2.34 -19.36
CA GLU A 616 -23.53 -3.21 -18.67
C GLU A 616 -23.15 -4.46 -19.46
N LEU A 617 -23.98 -4.91 -20.41
CA LEU A 617 -23.67 -6.07 -21.27
C LEU A 617 -22.52 -5.81 -22.26
N TYR A 618 -22.06 -4.56 -22.37
CA TYR A 618 -21.07 -4.14 -23.34
C TYR A 618 -19.72 -3.72 -22.71
N GLY A 619 -19.54 -3.97 -21.41
CA GLY A 619 -18.31 -3.73 -20.66
C GLY A 619 -17.98 -2.27 -20.35
N VAL A 620 -16.94 -2.07 -19.54
CA VAL A 620 -16.41 -0.74 -19.17
C VAL A 620 -15.20 -0.40 -20.04
N VAL A 621 -15.12 0.85 -20.50
CA VAL A 621 -13.99 1.39 -21.25
C VAL A 621 -13.23 2.40 -20.39
N PHE A 622 -11.90 2.33 -20.41
CA PHE A 622 -11.03 3.18 -19.62
C PHE A 622 -11.14 4.67 -20.02
N TYR A 623 -10.86 5.55 -19.07
CA TYR A 623 -10.94 7.01 -19.24
C TYR A 623 -10.35 7.49 -20.59
N GLY A 624 -11.21 8.09 -21.42
CA GLY A 624 -10.84 8.69 -22.70
C GLY A 624 -11.06 7.81 -23.94
N GLU A 625 -11.36 6.52 -23.78
CA GLU A 625 -11.72 5.65 -24.89
C GLU A 625 -13.25 5.57 -25.09
N ILE A 626 -13.69 5.39 -26.34
CA ILE A 626 -15.10 5.28 -26.70
C ILE A 626 -15.52 3.82 -26.68
N ASN A 627 -16.57 3.48 -25.93
CA ASN A 627 -17.19 2.17 -26.09
C ASN A 627 -18.00 2.13 -27.40
N LYS A 628 -17.38 1.57 -28.44
CA LYS A 628 -17.97 1.42 -29.79
C LYS A 628 -19.19 0.50 -29.80
N ASN A 629 -19.43 -0.25 -28.73
CA ASN A 629 -20.58 -1.13 -28.61
C ASN A 629 -21.82 -0.42 -28.05
N LEU A 630 -21.66 0.77 -27.47
CA LEU A 630 -22.76 1.58 -26.94
C LEU A 630 -23.29 2.56 -27.96
N TRP A 631 -24.62 2.79 -27.94
CA TRP A 631 -25.29 3.73 -28.85
C TRP A 631 -24.88 5.18 -28.60
N THR A 632 -24.51 5.50 -27.35
CA THR A 632 -24.00 6.82 -26.95
C THR A 632 -22.97 6.72 -25.84
N ASP A 633 -22.01 7.64 -25.84
CA ASP A 633 -21.04 7.79 -24.77
C ASP A 633 -20.68 9.27 -24.52
N LYS A 634 -20.27 9.60 -23.29
CA LYS A 634 -19.79 10.95 -22.95
C LYS A 634 -18.28 11.01 -23.08
N VAL A 635 -17.78 11.85 -23.98
CA VAL A 635 -16.34 12.02 -24.23
C VAL A 635 -15.90 13.45 -23.97
N TRP A 636 -14.71 13.63 -23.43
CA TRP A 636 -14.11 14.94 -23.26
C TRP A 636 -13.75 15.55 -24.62
N ASP A 637 -14.26 16.75 -24.89
CA ASP A 637 -13.95 17.55 -26.08
C ASP A 637 -12.98 18.66 -25.66
N SER A 638 -11.71 18.55 -26.05
CA SER A 638 -10.66 19.49 -25.68
C SER A 638 -10.92 20.91 -26.18
N ASP A 639 -11.61 21.04 -27.30
CA ASP A 639 -11.87 22.33 -27.94
C ASP A 639 -12.99 23.08 -27.22
N LYS A 640 -13.91 22.35 -26.58
CA LYS A 640 -15.01 22.91 -25.78
C LYS A 640 -14.74 22.95 -24.29
N ALA A 641 -13.66 22.30 -23.85
CA ALA A 641 -13.36 22.07 -22.43
C ALA A 641 -14.57 21.51 -21.66
N ASP A 642 -15.32 20.60 -22.29
CA ASP A 642 -16.54 20.01 -21.73
C ASP A 642 -16.77 18.58 -22.27
N TYR A 643 -17.62 17.81 -21.60
CA TYR A 643 -18.05 16.49 -22.05
C TYR A 643 -19.18 16.62 -23.08
N VAL A 644 -18.96 16.03 -24.26
CA VAL A 644 -19.97 15.95 -25.34
C VAL A 644 -20.48 14.53 -25.51
N ASN A 645 -21.75 14.39 -25.89
CA ASN A 645 -22.33 13.10 -26.26
C ASN A 645 -21.85 12.73 -27.67
N LYS A 646 -21.21 11.56 -27.78
CA LYS A 646 -20.89 10.93 -29.07
C LYS A 646 -21.88 9.81 -29.32
N TYR A 647 -22.51 9.80 -30.50
CA TYR A 647 -23.47 8.79 -30.90
C TYR A 647 -22.83 7.80 -31.88
N ASN A 648 -23.14 6.51 -31.74
CA ASN A 648 -22.59 5.43 -32.56
C ASN A 648 -23.71 4.61 -33.23
N PRO A 649 -24.20 5.02 -34.42
CA PRO A 649 -25.27 4.30 -35.12
C PRO A 649 -24.92 2.86 -35.53
N SER A 650 -23.63 2.54 -35.62
CA SER A 650 -23.15 1.18 -35.94
C SER A 650 -23.13 0.22 -34.75
N ALA A 651 -23.33 0.73 -33.52
CA ALA A 651 -23.22 -0.04 -32.29
C ALA A 651 -24.31 -1.14 -32.18
N PRO A 652 -23.99 -2.33 -31.63
CA PRO A 652 -24.98 -3.36 -31.37
C PRO A 652 -26.14 -2.89 -30.48
N GLN A 653 -25.86 -2.09 -29.44
CA GLN A 653 -26.89 -1.52 -28.56
C GLN A 653 -27.85 -0.61 -29.33
N TYR A 654 -27.33 0.19 -30.28
CA TYR A 654 -28.14 1.05 -31.14
C TYR A 654 -29.12 0.21 -31.97
N ARG A 655 -28.64 -0.87 -32.60
CA ARG A 655 -29.47 -1.75 -33.41
C ARG A 655 -30.57 -2.44 -32.60
N ALA A 656 -30.28 -2.81 -31.36
CA ALA A 656 -31.27 -3.39 -30.44
C ALA A 656 -32.39 -2.39 -30.14
N TYR A 657 -32.04 -1.16 -29.75
CA TYR A 657 -33.03 -0.11 -29.49
C TYR A 657 -33.78 0.33 -30.76
N GLN A 658 -33.12 0.35 -31.92
CA GLN A 658 -33.79 0.59 -33.19
C GLN A 658 -34.87 -0.47 -33.44
N ALA A 659 -34.53 -1.75 -33.36
CA ALA A 659 -35.48 -2.84 -33.55
C ALA A 659 -36.60 -2.82 -32.50
N LEU A 660 -36.31 -2.39 -31.27
CA LEU A 660 -37.35 -2.18 -30.25
C LEU A 660 -38.30 -1.05 -30.65
N TYR A 661 -37.76 0.08 -31.12
CA TYR A 661 -38.55 1.22 -31.57
C TYR A 661 -39.44 0.88 -32.77
N GLU A 662 -38.94 0.09 -33.72
CA GLU A 662 -39.72 -0.42 -34.85
C GLU A 662 -40.92 -1.29 -34.40
N LEU A 663 -40.85 -1.93 -33.23
CA LEU A 663 -41.95 -2.72 -32.67
C LEU A 663 -42.91 -1.94 -31.78
N THR A 664 -42.42 -0.93 -31.06
CA THR A 664 -43.22 -0.20 -30.05
C THR A 664 -43.72 1.16 -30.53
N GLY A 665 -43.13 1.69 -31.60
CA GLY A 665 -43.38 3.05 -32.05
C GLY A 665 -43.07 4.12 -31.01
N ASP A 666 -43.69 5.30 -31.17
CA ASP A 666 -43.43 6.46 -30.33
C ASP A 666 -44.00 6.36 -28.91
N GLN A 667 -45.03 5.54 -28.70
CA GLN A 667 -45.70 5.36 -27.41
C GLN A 667 -45.74 3.88 -27.03
N PRO A 668 -44.65 3.33 -26.44
CA PRO A 668 -44.63 1.96 -25.96
C PRO A 668 -45.70 1.75 -24.90
N GLU A 669 -46.47 0.67 -25.02
CA GLU A 669 -47.50 0.27 -24.06
C GLU A 669 -46.89 -0.30 -22.77
N GLU A 670 -45.72 -0.95 -22.87
CA GLU A 670 -45.08 -1.57 -21.72
C GLU A 670 -44.41 -0.56 -20.78
N ASP A 671 -44.81 -0.64 -19.51
CA ASP A 671 -44.35 0.25 -18.45
C ASP A 671 -42.82 0.26 -18.26
N TYR A 672 -42.15 -0.88 -18.40
CA TYR A 672 -40.70 -0.98 -18.23
C TYR A 672 -39.93 -0.27 -19.37
N ILE A 673 -40.50 -0.21 -20.57
CA ILE A 673 -39.94 0.51 -21.71
C ILE A 673 -40.17 2.01 -21.53
N ARG A 674 -41.40 2.39 -21.17
CA ARG A 674 -41.83 3.78 -21.01
C ARG A 674 -41.08 4.51 -19.89
N LYS A 675 -40.70 3.80 -18.84
CA LYS A 675 -39.99 4.35 -17.66
C LYS A 675 -38.45 4.30 -17.79
N CYS A 676 -37.92 3.84 -18.92
CA CYS A 676 -36.48 3.77 -19.13
C CYS A 676 -35.94 5.09 -19.72
N ASP A 677 -35.21 5.85 -18.91
CA ASP A 677 -34.63 7.13 -19.32
C ASP A 677 -33.64 7.00 -20.49
N GLU A 678 -32.83 5.94 -20.50
CA GLU A 678 -31.86 5.70 -21.57
C GLU A 678 -32.55 5.42 -22.91
N TYR A 679 -33.61 4.61 -22.91
CA TYR A 679 -34.39 4.35 -24.11
C TYR A 679 -35.20 5.57 -24.56
N ASP A 680 -35.73 6.38 -23.63
CA ASP A 680 -36.39 7.64 -23.99
C ASP A 680 -35.42 8.62 -24.69
N GLN A 681 -34.19 8.72 -24.20
CA GLN A 681 -33.13 9.50 -24.85
C GLN A 681 -32.81 8.96 -26.24
N PHE A 682 -32.64 7.64 -26.38
CA PHE A 682 -32.44 6.99 -27.68
C PHE A 682 -33.59 7.32 -28.64
N ARG A 683 -34.84 7.17 -28.20
CA ARG A 683 -36.03 7.41 -29.02
C ARG A 683 -36.08 8.86 -29.54
N LYS A 684 -35.81 9.83 -28.66
CA LYS A 684 -35.76 11.25 -29.03
C LYS A 684 -34.70 11.51 -30.09
N TYR A 685 -33.50 10.94 -29.89
CA TYR A 685 -32.39 11.02 -30.84
C TYR A 685 -32.78 10.37 -32.18
N TYR A 686 -33.21 9.10 -32.17
CA TYR A 686 -33.54 8.32 -33.36
C TYR A 686 -34.62 9.00 -34.20
N ARG A 687 -35.67 9.54 -33.57
CA ARG A 687 -36.73 10.28 -34.27
C ARG A 687 -36.21 11.50 -35.04
N GLN A 688 -35.21 12.18 -34.51
CA GLN A 688 -34.64 13.40 -35.11
C GLN A 688 -33.64 13.09 -36.24
N HIS A 689 -33.09 11.87 -36.30
CA HIS A 689 -31.96 11.51 -37.16
C HIS A 689 -32.22 10.28 -38.05
N ARG A 690 -33.46 9.79 -38.10
CA ARG A 690 -33.90 8.69 -38.98
C ARG A 690 -34.15 9.14 -40.42
#